data_AF-A0A091KWI1-F1
#
_entry.id   AF-A0A091KWI1-F1
#
_cell.length_a   1.000
_cell.length_b   1.000
_cell.length_c   1.000
_cell.angle_alpha   90.00
_cell.angle_beta   90.00
_cell.angle_gamma   90.00
#
_symmetry.space_group_name_H-M   'P 1'
#
loop_
_entity.id
_entity.type
_entity.pdbx_description
1 polymer ?
#
loop_
_entity_poly.entity_id
_entity_poly.type
_entity_poly.pdbx_seq_one_letter_code
_entity_poly.pdbx_strand_id
1 'polypeptide(L)'
;SEFIAEDGNEKFWQFLETVRELTVYKQGDSEHSYYNLILKKAGQFLSNLQINLLKFALSIRAYSPTIQMFQQIAADEPPPEGCSAFVVIHEKHTCKTNEIKKLLKKATKRPRPYLFKGDHKFPALKEDGPVVVLYAEVGTKDFVKFHKILSEKAQKEEIVYVLRHYVQKPSSRKMYLSGYGVELAIKSTEYKAVDDTQVKGANDTKEEENDDEKEGDDVQGFLFGKLKQMHPDLKNNLKEFKKHLIETTNNMEPLKVWELQDLSFQAAARIMSTPVYDALKVLKDIAQNFPIRARSLTRVPVDKKMRSEIEENQKHFYETLGIQPGEAHLYLNGLHIDLDFHDPFSILETLKVEGKAMHGLHELGIKEEILGKFMRLHIHPTDDSYALDIRHSSIIWVNNIEQDHSYSTWPASYQVLPKSAFPGVIQQIRRNLYNLVLFVDPVQEDTGDYMKLAELFYHDDIPLRIGFVFILSTKEEIDGNEDAGIALWRTFNYIAEESDTSQAFTSIINMYREVKNGHILTVNHVKDVLRSEYPHADVQSILGVHSEYDEGRKAGATFYKKTGLGPLPQALFNGVPFNREEMDAAKLETVILQRIIDATGFFQRAVFMGLLNDHINAVDFLMDQNNVVSRINPTVLGAERRYIHFRSTSVPFDVEDFSTFSFLDSQDKSAVISDNMKYLTKKDEDALYAVTIWIIADFDKPAGRRLLSNALKHLKTSSHTRVGILINPSSKIKEDNTTIARGILAAFLTQNNSNLKSFLSKLAKEETAKSLAAGTKITKFLIPGMDDDTFEKKYNTLGLDLIKTHQMFCQEVLKLLPGQMAVMSNGRVLGPLDENQFYAEDFNLLEKVTYSTSAEKIKAIVKEMGNSSKSGSDLIMKIDALLSSLPKTEMRQDAELLKEQHSVVKVNPQQNEPFYDVIAIVDPLTREAQKMAHLLIV
;
A
#
# COMPACT_ATOMS: atom_id res chain seq x y z
N SER A 1 -23.92 -3.00 -9.35
CA SER A 1 -23.57 -1.69 -8.78
C SER A 1 -22.38 -1.82 -7.85
N GLU A 2 -22.44 -2.70 -6.83
CA GLU A 2 -21.38 -2.80 -5.80
C GLU A 2 -20.03 -3.22 -6.37
N PHE A 3 -19.99 -4.19 -7.30
CA PHE A 3 -18.75 -4.54 -8.00
C PHE A 3 -18.08 -3.35 -8.69
N ILE A 4 -18.86 -2.43 -9.25
CA ILE A 4 -18.36 -1.22 -9.94
C ILE A 4 -17.94 -0.16 -8.92
N ALA A 5 -18.63 -0.08 -7.77
CA ALA A 5 -18.31 0.87 -6.72
C ALA A 5 -16.92 0.67 -6.12
N GLU A 6 -16.45 -0.57 -6.05
CA GLU A 6 -15.09 -0.87 -5.58
C GLU A 6 -13.99 -0.32 -6.52
N ASP A 7 -14.28 -0.21 -7.83
CA ASP A 7 -13.32 0.41 -8.76
C ASP A 7 -13.35 1.95 -8.68
N GLY A 8 -14.44 2.52 -8.17
CA GLY A 8 -14.53 3.94 -7.83
C GLY A 8 -15.95 4.41 -7.59
N ASN A 9 -16.13 5.24 -6.56
CA ASN A 9 -17.42 5.84 -6.21
C ASN A 9 -18.00 6.67 -7.38
N GLU A 10 -17.17 7.35 -8.17
CA GLU A 10 -17.64 8.08 -9.35
C GLU A 10 -18.23 7.15 -10.42
N LYS A 11 -17.56 6.03 -10.70
CA LYS A 11 -18.05 5.01 -11.65
C LYS A 11 -19.37 4.41 -11.19
N PHE A 12 -19.57 4.24 -9.88
CA PHE A 12 -20.85 3.83 -9.33
C PHE A 12 -21.98 4.80 -9.71
N TRP A 13 -21.80 6.10 -9.49
CA TRP A 13 -22.82 7.10 -9.82
C TRP A 13 -23.06 7.25 -11.32
N GLN A 14 -22.00 7.18 -12.14
CA GLN A 14 -22.12 7.14 -13.60
C GLN A 14 -22.91 5.92 -14.08
N PHE A 15 -22.64 4.75 -13.50
CA PHE A 15 -23.38 3.53 -13.79
C PHE A 15 -24.86 3.66 -13.38
N LEU A 16 -25.16 4.29 -12.23
CA LEU A 16 -26.54 4.54 -11.81
C LEU A 16 -27.31 5.47 -12.75
N GLU A 17 -26.66 6.48 -13.33
CA GLU A 17 -27.29 7.35 -14.32
C GLU A 17 -27.65 6.60 -15.61
N THR A 18 -26.78 5.69 -16.08
CA THR A 18 -27.09 4.76 -17.19
C THR A 18 -28.18 3.76 -16.80
N VAL A 19 -28.17 3.39 -15.52
CA VAL A 19 -29.06 2.54 -14.70
C VAL A 19 -30.54 2.88 -14.63
N ARG A 20 -30.83 4.17 -14.76
CA ARG A 20 -31.88 4.84 -13.96
C ARG A 20 -33.32 4.42 -14.23
N GLU A 21 -33.62 3.87 -15.39
CA GLU A 21 -34.99 3.44 -15.79
C GLU A 21 -35.06 1.96 -16.21
N LEU A 22 -34.07 1.14 -15.84
CA LEU A 22 -33.94 -0.22 -16.37
C LEU A 22 -34.83 -1.28 -15.70
N THR A 23 -35.47 -1.01 -14.55
CA THR A 23 -36.35 -2.02 -13.92
C THR A 23 -37.66 -2.23 -14.67
N VAL A 24 -37.97 -1.39 -15.66
CA VAL A 24 -39.12 -1.60 -16.57
C VAL A 24 -38.98 -2.92 -17.34
N TYR A 25 -37.76 -3.34 -17.66
CA TYR A 25 -37.47 -4.60 -18.37
C TYR A 25 -37.51 -5.84 -17.45
N LYS A 26 -37.48 -5.65 -16.11
CA LYS A 26 -37.55 -6.72 -15.11
C LYS A 26 -38.93 -7.40 -15.06
N GLN A 27 -39.97 -6.72 -15.54
CA GLN A 27 -41.36 -7.23 -15.51
C GLN A 27 -41.77 -7.99 -16.79
N GLY A 28 -40.99 -7.88 -17.89
CA GLY A 28 -41.31 -8.51 -19.18
C GLY A 28 -40.38 -9.64 -19.61
N ASP A 29 -39.14 -9.66 -19.13
CA ASP A 29 -38.08 -10.58 -19.59
C ASP A 29 -37.62 -11.59 -18.51
N SER A 30 -36.95 -12.67 -18.93
CA SER A 30 -36.35 -13.65 -18.02
C SER A 30 -35.17 -13.06 -17.21
N GLU A 31 -34.90 -13.63 -16.02
CA GLU A 31 -33.74 -13.24 -15.20
C GLU A 31 -32.42 -13.33 -15.99
N HIS A 32 -32.31 -14.28 -16.94
CA HIS A 32 -31.15 -14.43 -17.81
C HIS A 32 -31.00 -13.28 -18.83
N SER A 33 -32.11 -12.83 -19.44
CA SER A 33 -32.09 -11.67 -20.34
C SER A 33 -31.70 -10.40 -19.59
N TYR A 34 -32.25 -10.21 -18.39
CA TYR A 34 -31.88 -9.09 -17.51
C TYR A 34 -30.41 -9.11 -17.13
N TYR A 35 -29.87 -10.28 -16.78
CA TYR A 35 -28.44 -10.47 -16.52
C TYR A 35 -27.56 -10.05 -17.72
N ASN A 36 -27.87 -10.51 -18.93
CA ASN A 36 -27.13 -10.15 -20.13
C ASN A 36 -27.21 -8.65 -20.45
N LEU A 37 -28.37 -8.02 -20.24
CA LEU A 37 -28.55 -6.58 -20.40
C LEU A 37 -27.66 -5.79 -19.43
N ILE A 38 -27.60 -6.20 -18.17
CA ILE A 38 -26.76 -5.56 -17.16
C ILE A 38 -25.27 -5.75 -17.49
N LEU A 39 -24.84 -6.93 -17.92
CA LEU A 39 -23.46 -7.14 -18.38
C LEU A 39 -23.10 -6.21 -19.55
N LYS A 40 -24.00 -6.05 -20.53
CA LYS A 40 -23.78 -5.15 -21.67
C LYS A 40 -23.66 -3.68 -21.24
N LYS A 41 -24.45 -3.26 -20.25
CA LYS A 41 -24.37 -1.89 -19.69
C LYS A 41 -23.10 -1.70 -18.84
N ALA A 42 -22.73 -2.70 -18.05
CA ALA A 42 -21.51 -2.68 -17.25
C ALA A 42 -20.25 -2.64 -18.14
N GLY A 43 -20.26 -3.32 -19.29
CA GLY A 43 -19.16 -3.30 -20.26
C GLY A 43 -18.88 -1.95 -20.93
N GLN A 44 -19.68 -0.90 -20.65
CA GLN A 44 -19.33 0.47 -21.03
C GLN A 44 -18.28 1.08 -20.10
N PHE A 45 -18.14 0.55 -18.88
CA PHE A 45 -17.25 1.06 -17.83
C PHE A 45 -16.15 0.07 -17.43
N LEU A 46 -16.31 -1.21 -17.79
CA LEU A 46 -15.44 -2.32 -17.42
C LEU A 46 -14.76 -2.92 -18.65
N SER A 47 -13.51 -3.33 -18.50
CA SER A 47 -12.78 -4.08 -19.53
C SER A 47 -13.28 -5.53 -19.67
N ASN A 48 -12.92 -6.22 -20.75
CA ASN A 48 -13.28 -7.64 -20.96
C ASN A 48 -12.87 -8.53 -19.77
N LEU A 49 -11.66 -8.31 -19.23
CA LEU A 49 -11.14 -8.99 -18.04
C LEU A 49 -12.05 -8.74 -16.83
N GLN A 50 -12.39 -7.47 -16.56
CA GLN A 50 -13.26 -7.10 -15.44
C GLN A 50 -14.68 -7.62 -15.61
N ILE A 51 -15.20 -7.72 -16.84
CA ILE A 51 -16.50 -8.34 -17.12
C ILE A 51 -16.48 -9.83 -16.77
N ASN A 52 -15.39 -10.54 -17.08
CA ASN A 52 -15.27 -11.95 -16.70
C ASN A 52 -15.20 -12.13 -15.18
N LEU A 53 -14.47 -11.26 -14.48
CA LEU A 53 -14.49 -11.21 -13.01
C LEU A 53 -15.88 -10.87 -12.45
N LEU A 54 -16.63 -9.97 -13.10
CA LEU A 54 -18.01 -9.66 -12.72
C LEU A 54 -18.92 -10.89 -12.85
N LYS A 55 -18.78 -11.69 -13.92
CA LYS A 55 -19.54 -12.94 -14.08
C LYS A 55 -19.22 -13.92 -12.94
N PHE A 56 -17.94 -14.04 -12.57
CA PHE A 56 -17.51 -14.89 -11.47
C PHE A 56 -18.08 -14.39 -10.12
N ALA A 57 -17.95 -13.09 -9.83
CA ALA A 57 -18.49 -12.46 -8.63
C ALA A 57 -20.02 -12.62 -8.49
N LEU A 58 -20.76 -12.53 -9.61
CA LEU A 58 -22.20 -12.76 -9.65
C LEU A 58 -22.56 -14.24 -9.43
N SER A 59 -21.73 -15.17 -9.91
CA SER A 59 -21.91 -16.61 -9.73
C SER A 59 -21.71 -17.04 -8.29
N ILE A 60 -20.71 -16.47 -7.61
CA ILE A 60 -20.47 -16.70 -6.17
C ILE A 60 -21.28 -15.77 -5.25
N ARG A 61 -22.03 -14.82 -5.82
CA ARG A 61 -22.91 -13.88 -5.12
C ARG A 61 -22.21 -12.99 -4.09
N ALA A 62 -20.93 -12.66 -4.31
CA ALA A 62 -20.05 -11.97 -3.36
C ALA A 62 -20.65 -10.71 -2.71
N TYR A 63 -21.45 -9.93 -3.44
CA TYR A 63 -22.03 -8.66 -2.95
C TYR A 63 -23.40 -8.77 -2.29
N SER A 64 -24.00 -9.96 -2.24
CA SER A 64 -25.32 -10.14 -1.62
C SER A 64 -25.36 -9.77 -0.13
N PRO A 65 -24.33 -10.08 0.69
CA PRO A 65 -24.25 -9.65 2.09
C PRO A 65 -24.27 -8.12 2.24
N THR A 66 -23.55 -7.38 1.38
CA THR A 66 -23.54 -5.91 1.39
C THR A 66 -24.93 -5.32 1.14
N ILE A 67 -25.68 -5.89 0.18
CA ILE A 67 -27.05 -5.46 -0.07
C ILE A 67 -27.97 -5.80 1.11
N GLN A 68 -27.81 -6.98 1.71
CA GLN A 68 -28.59 -7.40 2.88
C GLN A 68 -28.31 -6.51 4.10
N MET A 69 -27.07 -6.06 4.29
CA MET A 69 -26.71 -5.09 5.33
C MET A 69 -27.56 -3.81 5.20
N PHE A 70 -27.71 -3.25 4.00
CA PHE A 70 -28.57 -2.07 3.80
C PHE A 70 -30.05 -2.34 4.09
N GLN A 71 -30.55 -3.55 3.76
CA GLN A 71 -31.92 -3.93 4.12
C GLN A 71 -32.10 -4.03 5.63
N GLN A 72 -31.10 -4.55 6.35
CA GLN A 72 -31.13 -4.63 7.81
C GLN A 72 -31.12 -3.24 8.45
N ILE A 73 -30.28 -2.33 7.95
CA ILE A 73 -30.26 -0.92 8.39
C ILE A 73 -31.63 -0.27 8.16
N ALA A 74 -32.26 -0.52 7.00
CA ALA A 74 -33.59 0.00 6.71
C ALA A 74 -34.70 -0.65 7.56
N ALA A 75 -34.48 -1.83 8.13
CA ALA A 75 -35.40 -2.45 9.07
C ALA A 75 -35.34 -1.77 10.45
N ASP A 76 -34.17 -1.32 10.88
CA ASP A 76 -33.97 -0.56 12.12
C ASP A 76 -34.46 0.91 11.97
N GLU A 77 -34.40 1.47 10.76
CA GLU A 77 -34.92 2.78 10.38
C GLU A 77 -36.14 2.66 9.42
N PRO A 78 -37.30 2.19 9.89
CA PRO A 78 -38.40 1.82 9.00
C PRO A 78 -38.94 3.02 8.21
N PRO A 79 -39.33 2.81 6.94
CA PRO A 79 -39.96 3.85 6.13
C PRO A 79 -41.32 4.25 6.71
N PRO A 80 -41.80 5.46 6.39
CA PRO A 80 -43.21 5.80 6.53
C PRO A 80 -44.10 4.80 5.77
N GLU A 81 -45.34 4.58 6.26
CA GLU A 81 -46.25 3.57 5.70
C GLU A 81 -46.47 3.73 4.18
N GLY A 82 -46.34 2.63 3.44
CA GLY A 82 -46.66 2.56 2.01
C GLY A 82 -45.56 3.04 1.04
N CYS A 83 -44.36 3.36 1.52
CA CYS A 83 -43.31 3.93 0.66
C CYS A 83 -42.41 2.88 -0.01
N SER A 84 -42.26 2.98 -1.33
CA SER A 84 -41.30 2.23 -2.15
C SER A 84 -39.87 2.77 -2.03
N ALA A 85 -39.74 4.08 -1.85
CA ALA A 85 -38.49 4.79 -1.60
C ALA A 85 -38.72 5.91 -0.58
N PHE A 86 -37.74 6.18 0.27
CA PHE A 86 -37.83 7.20 1.31
C PHE A 86 -36.49 7.88 1.56
N VAL A 87 -36.54 9.10 2.09
CA VAL A 87 -35.38 9.93 2.38
C VAL A 87 -35.28 10.18 3.87
N VAL A 88 -34.08 10.04 4.43
CA VAL A 88 -33.76 10.31 5.83
C VAL A 88 -32.86 11.54 5.93
N ILE A 89 -33.32 12.53 6.70
CA ILE A 89 -32.62 13.80 6.94
C ILE A 89 -32.52 14.01 8.44
N HIS A 90 -31.36 13.67 9.02
CA HIS A 90 -31.07 13.77 10.45
C HIS A 90 -32.25 13.24 11.29
N GLU A 91 -32.48 11.93 11.26
CA GLU A 91 -33.53 11.17 11.99
C GLU A 91 -34.98 11.38 11.52
N LYS A 92 -35.26 12.25 10.54
CA LYS A 92 -36.62 12.39 9.99
C LYS A 92 -36.74 11.77 8.62
N HIS A 93 -37.76 10.94 8.48
CA HIS A 93 -38.09 10.20 7.27
C HIS A 93 -39.19 10.92 6.48
N THR A 94 -39.08 10.98 5.16
CA THR A 94 -40.15 11.42 4.27
C THR A 94 -40.16 10.64 2.97
N CYS A 95 -41.34 10.40 2.43
CA CYS A 95 -41.54 9.82 1.09
C CYS A 95 -42.09 10.85 0.10
N LYS A 96 -42.13 12.13 0.48
CA LYS A 96 -42.64 13.21 -0.36
C LYS A 96 -41.52 14.18 -0.68
N THR A 97 -41.27 14.37 -1.97
CA THR A 97 -40.26 15.31 -2.49
C THR A 97 -40.48 16.75 -2.00
N ASN A 98 -41.73 17.15 -1.80
CA ASN A 98 -42.10 18.49 -1.32
C ASN A 98 -41.67 18.78 0.13
N GLU A 99 -41.46 17.76 0.95
CA GLU A 99 -41.11 17.92 2.37
C GLU A 99 -39.60 18.04 2.60
N ILE A 100 -38.78 17.60 1.64
CA ILE A 100 -37.31 17.65 1.70
C ILE A 100 -36.82 19.07 2.01
N LYS A 101 -37.35 20.08 1.30
CA LYS A 101 -37.00 21.49 1.54
C LYS A 101 -37.32 21.97 2.96
N LYS A 102 -38.41 21.46 3.56
CA LYS A 102 -38.83 21.83 4.93
C LYS A 102 -37.93 21.18 5.97
N LEU A 103 -37.55 19.92 5.76
CA LEU A 103 -36.69 19.15 6.66
C LEU A 103 -35.25 19.65 6.66
N LEU A 104 -34.70 20.01 5.49
CA LEU A 104 -33.35 20.58 5.37
C LEU A 104 -33.18 21.85 6.21
N LYS A 105 -34.18 22.73 6.25
CA LYS A 105 -34.14 23.96 7.08
C LYS A 105 -34.00 23.70 8.58
N LYS A 106 -34.41 22.52 9.06
CA LYS A 106 -34.36 22.13 10.48
C LYS A 106 -33.23 21.12 10.76
N ALA A 107 -32.46 20.70 9.75
CA ALA A 107 -31.46 19.65 9.86
C ALA A 107 -30.29 20.04 10.78
N THR A 108 -29.82 21.30 10.73
CA THR A 108 -28.73 21.80 11.57
C THR A 108 -29.03 21.80 13.07
N LYS A 109 -30.30 21.64 13.47
CA LYS A 109 -30.72 21.53 14.88
C LYS A 109 -30.76 20.09 15.39
N ARG A 110 -30.45 19.11 14.55
CA ARG A 110 -30.54 17.67 14.85
C ARG A 110 -29.17 17.03 14.70
N PRO A 111 -28.90 15.93 15.44
CA PRO A 111 -27.63 15.23 15.34
C PRO A 111 -27.38 14.78 13.90
N ARG A 112 -26.12 14.93 13.47
CA ARG A 112 -25.66 14.48 12.16
C ARG A 112 -25.64 12.94 12.16
N PRO A 113 -26.24 12.28 11.16
CA PRO A 113 -26.24 10.82 11.10
C PRO A 113 -24.83 10.29 10.85
N TYR A 114 -24.52 9.14 11.44
CA TYR A 114 -23.29 8.41 11.17
C TYR A 114 -23.37 7.76 9.78
N LEU A 115 -22.30 7.89 9.00
CA LEU A 115 -22.17 7.30 7.67
C LEU A 115 -21.28 6.07 7.76
N PHE A 116 -21.75 4.95 7.22
CA PHE A 116 -21.00 3.69 7.20
C PHE A 116 -19.96 3.70 6.07
N LYS A 117 -18.89 2.90 6.21
CA LYS A 117 -17.85 2.78 5.17
C LYS A 117 -18.42 2.31 3.81
N GLY A 118 -19.49 1.50 3.83
CA GLY A 118 -20.16 1.03 2.62
C GLY A 118 -21.11 2.03 1.97
N ASP A 119 -21.37 3.18 2.59
CA ASP A 119 -22.30 4.17 2.05
C ASP A 119 -21.75 4.87 0.80
N HIS A 120 -22.56 4.91 -0.26
CA HIS A 120 -22.21 5.60 -1.50
C HIS A 120 -22.57 7.07 -1.39
N LYS A 121 -21.55 7.93 -1.21
CA LYS A 121 -21.71 9.39 -1.17
C LYS A 121 -21.69 9.96 -2.59
N PHE A 122 -22.60 10.84 -2.93
CA PHE A 122 -22.56 11.56 -4.19
C PHE A 122 -21.30 12.46 -4.22
N PRO A 123 -20.57 12.53 -5.36
CA PRO A 123 -19.35 13.34 -5.44
C PRO A 123 -19.65 14.81 -5.10
N ALA A 124 -19.09 15.30 -3.99
CA ALA A 124 -19.22 16.67 -3.53
C ALA A 124 -17.90 17.16 -2.91
N LEU A 125 -17.59 18.46 -3.07
CA LEU A 125 -16.35 19.07 -2.56
C LEU A 125 -16.41 19.42 -1.08
N LYS A 126 -17.60 19.73 -0.56
CA LYS A 126 -17.83 20.07 0.84
C LYS A 126 -18.58 18.97 1.56
N GLU A 127 -18.02 18.51 2.67
CA GLU A 127 -18.66 17.52 3.55
C GLU A 127 -19.44 18.16 4.71
N ASP A 128 -19.46 19.48 4.86
CA ASP A 128 -20.11 20.19 5.99
C ASP A 128 -21.62 20.40 5.82
N GLY A 129 -22.19 20.00 4.67
CA GLY A 129 -23.61 20.13 4.40
C GLY A 129 -24.48 19.15 5.22
N PRO A 130 -25.78 19.42 5.38
CA PRO A 130 -26.72 18.47 5.97
C PRO A 130 -26.75 17.16 5.17
N VAL A 131 -26.72 16.04 5.89
CA VAL A 131 -26.68 14.70 5.30
C VAL A 131 -28.08 14.24 4.94
N VAL A 132 -28.23 13.75 3.71
CA VAL A 132 -29.49 13.26 3.14
C VAL A 132 -29.26 11.86 2.59
N VAL A 133 -29.89 10.87 3.21
CA VAL A 133 -29.78 9.46 2.82
C VAL A 133 -31.04 9.05 2.06
N LEU A 134 -30.89 8.60 0.82
CA LEU A 134 -31.97 8.02 0.03
C LEU A 134 -31.92 6.50 0.16
N TYR A 135 -33.04 5.91 0.55
CA TYR A 135 -33.29 4.48 0.52
C TYR A 135 -34.20 4.18 -0.67
N ALA A 136 -33.68 3.49 -1.70
CA ALA A 136 -34.46 3.17 -2.89
C ALA A 136 -33.93 1.92 -3.63
N GLU A 137 -34.80 1.31 -4.44
CA GLU A 137 -34.42 0.30 -5.44
C GLU A 137 -33.99 1.01 -6.73
N VAL A 138 -32.75 0.79 -7.13
CA VAL A 138 -32.15 1.38 -8.34
C VAL A 138 -32.93 0.96 -9.59
N GLY A 139 -33.15 1.92 -10.50
CA GLY A 139 -33.81 1.70 -11.78
C GLY A 139 -35.34 1.87 -11.75
N THR A 140 -35.92 2.07 -10.57
CA THR A 140 -37.36 2.33 -10.38
C THR A 140 -37.73 3.79 -10.63
N LYS A 141 -38.99 4.05 -10.99
CA LYS A 141 -39.49 5.42 -11.23
C LYS A 141 -39.40 6.33 -10.00
N ASP A 142 -39.57 5.76 -8.81
CA ASP A 142 -39.50 6.55 -7.56
C ASP A 142 -38.07 6.93 -7.22
N PHE A 143 -37.09 6.04 -7.46
CA PHE A 143 -35.68 6.38 -7.39
C PHE A 143 -35.34 7.58 -8.28
N VAL A 144 -35.75 7.58 -9.56
CA VAL A 144 -35.46 8.67 -10.51
C VAL A 144 -35.98 10.03 -10.00
N LYS A 145 -37.21 10.06 -9.46
CA LYS A 145 -37.82 11.29 -8.93
C LYS A 145 -36.99 11.90 -7.80
N PHE A 146 -36.57 11.08 -6.83
CA PHE A 146 -35.76 11.56 -5.71
C PHE A 146 -34.34 11.89 -6.15
N HIS A 147 -33.73 11.01 -6.94
CA HIS A 147 -32.35 11.14 -7.37
C HIS A 147 -32.13 12.46 -8.11
N LYS A 148 -33.02 12.84 -9.06
CA LYS A 148 -32.92 14.10 -9.79
C LYS A 148 -32.90 15.33 -8.87
N ILE A 149 -33.74 15.36 -7.84
CA ILE A 149 -33.82 16.49 -6.91
C ILE A 149 -32.58 16.53 -6.00
N LEU A 150 -32.13 15.38 -5.53
CA LEU A 150 -31.00 15.27 -4.61
C LEU A 150 -29.66 15.50 -5.31
N SER A 151 -29.49 15.00 -6.54
CA SER A 151 -28.27 15.24 -7.33
C SER A 151 -28.11 16.71 -7.70
N GLU A 152 -29.18 17.39 -8.15
CA GLU A 152 -29.17 18.84 -8.41
C GLU A 152 -28.79 19.68 -7.18
N LYS A 153 -29.18 19.22 -5.98
CA LYS A 153 -28.83 19.88 -4.71
C LYS A 153 -27.41 19.57 -4.25
N ALA A 154 -26.96 18.34 -4.44
CA ALA A 154 -25.60 17.92 -4.12
C ALA A 154 -24.57 18.60 -5.04
N GLN A 155 -24.88 18.75 -6.33
CA GLN A 155 -24.06 19.51 -7.30
C GLN A 155 -23.92 20.99 -6.93
N LYS A 156 -24.92 21.57 -6.24
CA LYS A 156 -24.87 22.93 -5.69
C LYS A 156 -24.21 23.01 -4.32
N GLU A 157 -23.66 21.89 -3.83
CA GLU A 157 -23.04 21.75 -2.50
C GLU A 157 -23.98 22.10 -1.33
N GLU A 158 -25.31 22.01 -1.53
CA GLU A 158 -26.29 22.32 -0.49
C GLU A 158 -26.46 21.16 0.52
N ILE A 159 -26.17 19.93 0.09
CA ILE A 159 -26.41 18.70 0.86
C ILE A 159 -25.31 17.67 0.61
N VAL A 160 -25.08 16.80 1.58
CA VAL A 160 -24.31 15.55 1.38
C VAL A 160 -25.31 14.45 1.04
N TYR A 161 -25.38 14.06 -0.22
CA TYR A 161 -26.33 13.05 -0.70
C TYR A 161 -25.70 11.65 -0.62
N VAL A 162 -26.40 10.71 0.01
CA VAL A 162 -25.99 9.31 0.16
C VAL A 162 -27.08 8.39 -0.37
N LEU A 163 -26.71 7.29 -1.04
CA LEU A 163 -27.63 6.23 -1.48
C LEU A 163 -27.40 4.95 -0.69
N ARG A 164 -28.49 4.38 -0.15
CA ARG A 164 -28.57 3.03 0.42
C ARG A 164 -29.58 2.20 -0.37
N HIS A 165 -29.24 0.95 -0.65
CA HIS A 165 -30.13 0.04 -1.38
C HIS A 165 -31.29 -0.38 -0.50
N TYR A 166 -32.51 -0.24 -1.00
CA TYR A 166 -33.73 -0.60 -0.27
C TYR A 166 -34.76 -1.23 -1.19
N VAL A 167 -35.36 -2.33 -0.75
CA VAL A 167 -36.42 -3.02 -1.48
C VAL A 167 -37.61 -3.20 -0.54
N GLN A 168 -38.75 -2.58 -0.88
CA GLN A 168 -39.93 -2.57 -0.01
C GLN A 168 -40.50 -3.95 0.30
N LYS A 169 -40.45 -4.87 -0.68
CA LYS A 169 -40.95 -6.24 -0.54
C LYS A 169 -39.88 -7.22 -1.03
N PRO A 170 -38.95 -7.64 -0.17
CA PRO A 170 -37.96 -8.64 -0.54
C PRO A 170 -38.65 -9.99 -0.84
N SER A 171 -38.04 -10.78 -1.74
CA SER A 171 -38.55 -12.11 -2.06
C SER A 171 -38.45 -13.04 -0.84
N SER A 172 -39.47 -13.88 -0.63
CA SER A 172 -39.45 -14.92 0.42
C SER A 172 -38.56 -16.11 0.08
N ARG A 173 -38.03 -16.18 -1.15
CA ARG A 173 -37.16 -17.27 -1.60
C ARG A 173 -35.81 -17.19 -0.89
N LYS A 174 -35.46 -18.27 -0.17
CA LYS A 174 -34.12 -18.42 0.42
C LYS A 174 -33.04 -18.47 -0.65
N MET A 175 -31.89 -17.88 -0.34
CA MET A 175 -30.73 -17.84 -1.22
C MET A 175 -29.95 -19.15 -1.16
N TYR A 176 -29.60 -19.70 -2.33
CA TYR A 176 -28.61 -20.79 -2.42
C TYR A 176 -27.21 -20.20 -2.34
N LEU A 177 -26.37 -20.76 -1.48
CA LEU A 177 -24.98 -20.36 -1.30
C LEU A 177 -24.06 -21.17 -2.21
N SER A 178 -22.90 -20.61 -2.51
CA SER A 178 -21.81 -21.22 -3.27
C SER A 178 -20.47 -20.91 -2.58
N GLY A 179 -19.38 -21.53 -3.04
CA GLY A 179 -18.06 -21.36 -2.45
C GLY A 179 -17.72 -22.32 -1.30
N TYR A 180 -18.47 -23.43 -1.15
CA TYR A 180 -18.18 -24.48 -0.18
C TYR A 180 -17.88 -25.82 -0.88
N GLY A 181 -17.08 -26.66 -0.22
CA GLY A 181 -16.83 -28.05 -0.61
C GLY A 181 -17.72 -29.02 0.16
N VAL A 182 -18.00 -30.19 -0.42
CA VAL A 182 -18.69 -31.29 0.25
C VAL A 182 -17.76 -32.49 0.26
N GLU A 183 -17.48 -33.01 1.46
CA GLU A 183 -16.65 -34.19 1.65
C GLU A 183 -17.52 -35.40 2.02
N LEU A 184 -17.28 -36.53 1.37
CA LEU A 184 -17.82 -37.84 1.76
C LEU A 184 -16.68 -38.68 2.36
N ALA A 185 -16.40 -38.47 3.63
CA ALA A 185 -15.33 -39.18 4.34
C ALA A 185 -15.71 -40.66 4.57
N ILE A 186 -14.84 -41.57 4.14
CA ILE A 186 -14.99 -43.01 4.40
C ILE A 186 -14.62 -43.26 5.87
N LYS A 187 -15.60 -43.59 6.70
CA LYS A 187 -15.40 -43.80 8.16
C LYS A 187 -14.62 -45.08 8.52
N SER A 188 -14.64 -46.10 7.66
CA SER A 188 -14.00 -47.40 7.92
C SER A 188 -12.91 -47.66 6.88
N THR A 189 -11.73 -47.07 7.10
CA THR A 189 -10.50 -47.28 6.29
C THR A 189 -9.55 -48.31 6.91
N GLU A 190 -9.74 -48.69 8.18
CA GLU A 190 -8.79 -49.43 9.02
C GLU A 190 -8.55 -50.91 8.67
N TYR A 191 -9.29 -51.50 7.72
CA TYR A 191 -9.22 -52.95 7.43
C TYR A 191 -8.60 -53.33 6.09
N LYS A 192 -7.82 -52.44 5.42
CA LYS A 192 -7.48 -52.66 4.00
C LYS A 192 -6.01 -52.50 3.58
N ALA A 193 -5.06 -52.23 4.47
CA ALA A 193 -3.64 -52.42 4.15
C ALA A 193 -3.20 -53.75 4.76
N VAL A 194 -3.03 -54.77 3.93
CA VAL A 194 -2.51 -56.07 4.41
C VAL A 194 -1.03 -55.86 4.75
N ASP A 195 -0.65 -56.16 5.99
CA ASP A 195 0.74 -56.20 6.44
C ASP A 195 1.46 -57.37 5.74
N ASP A 196 2.46 -57.05 4.92
CA ASP A 196 3.21 -58.00 4.09
C ASP A 196 4.12 -58.94 4.90
N THR A 197 4.14 -58.86 6.23
CA THR A 197 4.87 -59.83 7.07
C THR A 197 4.27 -61.24 7.05
N GLN A 198 3.04 -61.44 6.56
CA GLN A 198 2.39 -62.76 6.50
C GLN A 198 2.28 -63.39 5.11
N VAL A 199 2.76 -62.76 4.03
CA VAL A 199 2.64 -63.29 2.65
C VAL A 199 3.99 -63.74 2.08
N LYS A 200 4.72 -64.56 2.84
CA LYS A 200 5.76 -65.45 2.31
C LYS A 200 5.36 -66.90 2.56
N GLY A 201 4.32 -67.36 1.88
CA GLY A 201 3.89 -68.74 2.01
C GLY A 201 2.53 -69.08 1.43
N ALA A 202 2.21 -68.68 0.20
CA ALA A 202 1.13 -69.31 -0.57
C ALA A 202 1.25 -69.00 -2.08
N ASN A 203 1.92 -69.92 -2.78
CA ASN A 203 1.74 -70.32 -4.18
C ASN A 203 1.64 -69.24 -5.28
N ASP A 204 2.78 -69.06 -5.95
CA ASP A 204 2.84 -69.02 -7.41
C ASP A 204 2.08 -70.23 -7.99
N THR A 205 0.91 -69.99 -8.55
CA THR A 205 0.36 -70.84 -9.60
C THR A 205 0.12 -69.96 -10.80
N LYS A 206 0.92 -70.21 -11.84
CA LYS A 206 0.65 -69.79 -13.20
C LYS A 206 -0.78 -70.19 -13.57
N GLU A 207 -1.67 -69.24 -13.76
CA GLU A 207 -2.86 -69.46 -14.59
C GLU A 207 -2.44 -69.22 -16.04
N GLU A 208 -1.94 -70.30 -16.64
CA GLU A 208 -1.87 -70.49 -18.08
C GLU A 208 -3.30 -70.58 -18.62
N GLU A 209 -3.56 -69.80 -19.68
CA GLU A 209 -4.47 -70.07 -20.80
C GLU A 209 -5.41 -71.28 -20.64
N ASN A 210 -6.64 -71.05 -20.14
CA ASN A 210 -7.85 -71.83 -20.47
C ASN A 210 -9.08 -71.18 -19.84
N ASP A 211 -9.66 -70.19 -20.53
CA ASP A 211 -10.82 -69.43 -20.03
C ASP A 211 -12.02 -69.53 -20.98
N ASP A 212 -12.26 -70.73 -21.52
CA ASP A 212 -13.45 -71.04 -22.36
C ASP A 212 -14.43 -72.04 -21.72
N GLU A 213 -14.23 -72.50 -20.47
CA GLU A 213 -15.14 -73.51 -19.84
C GLU A 213 -15.55 -73.20 -18.39
N LYS A 214 -16.01 -71.98 -18.10
CA LYS A 214 -16.93 -71.74 -16.97
C LYS A 214 -18.17 -71.00 -17.46
N GLU A 215 -19.16 -71.77 -17.90
CA GLU A 215 -20.43 -71.30 -18.49
C GLU A 215 -21.49 -70.83 -17.47
N GLY A 216 -21.12 -70.53 -16.21
CA GLY A 216 -22.09 -70.34 -15.13
C GLY A 216 -22.00 -69.07 -14.28
N ASP A 217 -21.06 -68.14 -14.51
CA ASP A 217 -20.93 -66.98 -13.63
C ASP A 217 -21.82 -65.81 -14.09
N ASP A 218 -22.86 -65.56 -13.30
CA ASP A 218 -23.71 -64.38 -13.38
C ASP A 218 -22.93 -63.14 -12.95
N VAL A 219 -22.65 -62.23 -13.88
CA VAL A 219 -22.03 -60.94 -13.58
C VAL A 219 -23.12 -59.87 -13.64
N GLN A 220 -23.56 -59.39 -12.47
CA GLN A 220 -24.71 -58.46 -12.30
C GLN A 220 -26.00 -58.87 -13.07
N GLY A 221 -26.32 -60.16 -13.06
CA GLY A 221 -27.53 -60.70 -13.72
C GLY A 221 -27.43 -60.84 -15.24
N PHE A 222 -26.23 -60.69 -15.81
CA PHE A 222 -25.95 -61.00 -17.21
C PHE A 222 -25.25 -62.37 -17.33
N LEU A 223 -25.92 -63.30 -18.00
CA LEU A 223 -25.37 -64.59 -18.40
C LEU A 223 -24.54 -64.45 -19.68
N PHE A 224 -23.27 -64.08 -19.53
CA PHE A 224 -22.36 -63.85 -20.67
C PHE A 224 -22.14 -65.08 -21.56
N GLY A 225 -22.26 -66.30 -21.02
CA GLY A 225 -22.23 -67.53 -21.81
C GLY A 225 -23.38 -67.57 -22.81
N LYS A 226 -24.60 -67.27 -22.36
CA LYS A 226 -25.81 -67.27 -23.19
C LYS A 226 -25.84 -66.11 -24.20
N LEU A 227 -25.35 -64.94 -23.80
CA LEU A 227 -25.25 -63.75 -24.67
C LEU A 227 -24.24 -63.94 -25.80
N LYS A 228 -23.09 -64.59 -25.53
CA LYS A 228 -22.11 -64.95 -26.55
C LYS A 228 -22.64 -65.98 -27.54
N GLN A 229 -23.50 -66.90 -27.11
CA GLN A 229 -24.16 -67.88 -27.98
C GLN A 229 -25.24 -67.25 -28.87
N MET A 230 -26.01 -66.27 -28.37
CA MET A 230 -27.07 -65.60 -29.15
C MET A 230 -26.58 -64.50 -30.10
N HIS A 231 -25.46 -63.85 -29.79
CA HIS A 231 -24.89 -62.77 -30.61
C HIS A 231 -23.37 -62.99 -30.86
N PRO A 232 -23.00 -63.95 -31.73
CA PRO A 232 -21.60 -64.26 -32.03
C PRO A 232 -20.83 -63.10 -32.67
N ASP A 233 -21.53 -62.20 -33.36
CA ASP A 233 -21.00 -61.02 -34.05
C ASP A 233 -20.41 -59.97 -33.07
N LEU A 234 -20.88 -59.97 -31.82
CA LEU A 234 -20.53 -58.98 -30.78
C LEU A 234 -19.58 -59.55 -29.72
N LYS A 235 -18.90 -60.67 -30.00
CA LYS A 235 -18.06 -61.40 -29.03
C LYS A 235 -16.98 -60.53 -28.37
N ASN A 236 -16.36 -59.62 -29.14
CA ASN A 236 -15.34 -58.71 -28.61
C ASN A 236 -15.94 -57.63 -27.71
N ASN A 237 -17.06 -57.02 -28.13
CA ASN A 237 -17.77 -56.01 -27.35
C ASN A 237 -18.36 -56.60 -26.06
N LEU A 238 -18.84 -57.85 -26.09
CA LEU A 238 -19.30 -58.58 -24.90
C LEU A 238 -18.16 -58.93 -23.95
N LYS A 239 -16.94 -59.18 -24.45
CA LYS A 239 -15.73 -59.34 -23.62
C LYS A 239 -15.37 -58.01 -22.95
N GLU A 240 -15.41 -56.91 -23.69
CA GLU A 240 -15.12 -55.57 -23.16
C GLU A 240 -16.19 -55.12 -22.16
N PHE A 241 -17.46 -55.43 -22.41
CA PHE A 241 -18.58 -55.17 -21.49
C PHE A 241 -18.51 -56.04 -20.23
N LYS A 242 -18.16 -57.33 -20.34
CA LYS A 242 -17.89 -58.20 -19.18
C LYS A 242 -16.74 -57.62 -18.35
N LYS A 243 -15.68 -57.13 -18.99
CA LYS A 243 -14.54 -56.48 -18.33
C LYS A 243 -14.96 -55.20 -17.62
N HIS A 244 -15.76 -54.35 -18.25
CA HIS A 244 -16.33 -53.14 -17.65
C HIS A 244 -17.23 -53.44 -16.44
N LEU A 245 -18.02 -54.52 -16.49
CA LEU A 245 -18.86 -54.94 -15.37
C LEU A 245 -18.03 -55.48 -14.19
N ILE A 246 -16.97 -56.24 -14.45
CA ILE A 246 -16.02 -56.65 -13.41
C ILE A 246 -15.32 -55.42 -12.82
N GLU A 247 -14.95 -54.44 -13.66
CA GLU A 247 -14.37 -53.15 -13.25
C GLU A 247 -15.30 -52.32 -12.36
N THR A 248 -16.62 -52.51 -12.45
CA THR A 248 -17.62 -51.82 -11.60
C THR A 248 -18.05 -52.63 -10.37
N THR A 249 -17.71 -53.93 -10.28
CA THR A 249 -18.19 -54.82 -9.22
C THR A 249 -17.19 -54.97 -8.05
N ASN A 250 -15.88 -54.94 -8.30
CA ASN A 250 -14.83 -55.07 -7.26
C ASN A 250 -14.29 -53.70 -6.77
N ASN A 251 -15.17 -52.78 -6.37
CA ASN A 251 -14.79 -51.39 -6.04
C ASN A 251 -14.11 -51.19 -4.66
N MET A 252 -13.84 -52.24 -3.89
CA MET A 252 -13.40 -52.10 -2.49
C MET A 252 -12.48 -53.21 -1.95
N GLU A 253 -11.82 -54.01 -2.80
CA GLU A 253 -10.76 -54.92 -2.33
C GLU A 253 -9.49 -54.15 -1.92
N PRO A 254 -8.74 -54.62 -0.90
CA PRO A 254 -7.52 -53.98 -0.42
C PRO A 254 -6.40 -53.98 -1.47
N LEU A 255 -5.79 -52.82 -1.69
CA LEU A 255 -4.59 -52.68 -2.54
C LEU A 255 -3.36 -53.17 -1.77
N LYS A 256 -2.39 -53.73 -2.51
CA LYS A 256 -1.13 -54.19 -1.90
C LYS A 256 -0.18 -53.01 -1.67
N VAL A 257 0.68 -53.10 -0.66
CA VAL A 257 1.53 -51.96 -0.21
C VAL A 257 2.42 -51.42 -1.34
N TRP A 258 2.96 -52.29 -2.20
CA TRP A 258 3.78 -51.84 -3.35
C TRP A 258 2.97 -51.21 -4.48
N GLU A 259 1.68 -51.56 -4.62
CA GLU A 259 0.79 -50.94 -5.63
C GLU A 259 0.46 -49.49 -5.26
N LEU A 260 0.62 -49.11 -3.98
CA LEU A 260 0.40 -47.74 -3.49
C LEU A 260 1.59 -46.81 -3.75
N GLN A 261 2.81 -47.34 -3.88
CA GLN A 261 4.03 -46.52 -3.99
C GLN A 261 4.11 -45.74 -5.31
N ASP A 262 3.70 -46.35 -6.41
CA ASP A 262 3.76 -45.72 -7.74
C ASP A 262 2.45 -45.01 -8.15
N LEU A 263 1.44 -45.01 -7.27
CA LEU A 263 0.08 -44.61 -7.63
C LEU A 263 -0.02 -43.13 -8.04
N SER A 264 0.74 -42.24 -7.38
CA SER A 264 0.81 -40.81 -7.75
C SER A 264 1.41 -40.61 -9.15
N PHE A 265 2.47 -41.35 -9.48
CA PHE A 265 3.08 -41.32 -10.81
C PHE A 265 2.14 -41.87 -11.89
N GLN A 266 1.39 -42.92 -11.57
CA GLN A 266 0.39 -43.52 -12.46
C GLN A 266 -0.80 -42.58 -12.71
N ALA A 267 -1.25 -41.88 -11.67
CA ALA A 267 -2.27 -40.83 -11.78
C ALA A 267 -1.80 -39.69 -12.69
N ALA A 268 -0.58 -39.19 -12.47
CA ALA A 268 0.02 -38.16 -13.32
C ALA A 268 0.16 -38.63 -14.78
N ALA A 269 0.65 -39.86 -15.01
CA ALA A 269 0.78 -40.42 -16.36
C ALA A 269 -0.58 -40.51 -17.08
N ARG A 270 -1.65 -40.88 -16.36
CA ARG A 270 -3.01 -40.92 -16.91
C ARG A 270 -3.48 -39.53 -17.34
N ILE A 271 -3.22 -38.50 -16.55
CA ILE A 271 -3.56 -37.11 -16.87
C ILE A 271 -2.77 -36.65 -18.10
N MET A 272 -1.46 -36.88 -18.13
CA MET A 272 -0.58 -36.50 -19.24
C MET A 272 -0.91 -37.23 -20.55
N SER A 273 -1.47 -38.43 -20.48
CA SER A 273 -1.92 -39.17 -21.67
C SER A 273 -3.20 -38.60 -22.32
N THR A 274 -3.88 -37.67 -21.65
CA THR A 274 -5.12 -37.04 -22.11
C THR A 274 -4.82 -35.72 -22.84
N PRO A 275 -5.63 -35.31 -23.84
CA PRO A 275 -5.50 -33.97 -24.43
C PRO A 275 -5.56 -32.86 -23.37
N VAL A 276 -4.77 -31.81 -23.58
CA VAL A 276 -4.58 -30.68 -22.62
C VAL A 276 -5.91 -30.11 -22.10
N TYR A 277 -6.89 -29.90 -22.96
CA TYR A 277 -8.19 -29.33 -22.59
C TYR A 277 -9.04 -30.22 -21.68
N ASP A 278 -8.82 -31.52 -21.70
CA ASP A 278 -9.54 -32.48 -20.86
C ASP A 278 -8.70 -32.96 -19.66
N ALA A 279 -7.40 -32.67 -19.63
CA ALA A 279 -6.49 -33.03 -18.55
C ALA A 279 -6.97 -32.54 -17.17
N LEU A 280 -7.44 -31.29 -17.07
CA LEU A 280 -8.00 -30.76 -15.82
C LEU A 280 -9.29 -31.47 -15.38
N LYS A 281 -10.14 -31.88 -16.33
CA LYS A 281 -11.36 -32.65 -16.02
C LYS A 281 -11.02 -34.05 -15.53
N VAL A 282 -9.99 -34.67 -16.10
CA VAL A 282 -9.48 -35.98 -15.66
C VAL A 282 -8.83 -35.88 -14.29
N LEU A 283 -8.03 -34.83 -14.04
CA LEU A 283 -7.49 -34.53 -12.70
C LEU A 283 -8.63 -34.39 -11.68
N LYS A 284 -9.68 -33.64 -12.01
CA LYS A 284 -10.87 -33.51 -11.17
C LYS A 284 -11.53 -34.87 -10.89
N ASP A 285 -11.78 -35.70 -11.92
CA ASP A 285 -12.41 -37.01 -11.73
C ASP A 285 -11.54 -37.93 -10.86
N ILE A 286 -10.24 -37.98 -11.11
CA ILE A 286 -9.29 -38.80 -10.34
C ILE A 286 -9.25 -38.33 -8.88
N ALA A 287 -9.05 -37.03 -8.64
CA ALA A 287 -8.92 -36.50 -7.29
C ALA A 287 -10.23 -36.67 -6.49
N GLN A 288 -11.39 -36.33 -7.08
CA GLN A 288 -12.69 -36.45 -6.40
C GLN A 288 -13.10 -37.88 -6.11
N ASN A 289 -12.92 -38.77 -7.08
CA ASN A 289 -13.40 -40.15 -7.02
C ASN A 289 -12.25 -41.15 -6.75
N PHE A 290 -11.16 -40.68 -6.13
CA PHE A 290 -9.93 -41.45 -5.99
C PHE A 290 -10.13 -42.86 -5.42
N PRO A 291 -10.88 -43.08 -4.32
CA PRO A 291 -11.08 -44.43 -3.78
C PRO A 291 -11.69 -45.40 -4.79
N ILE A 292 -12.52 -44.92 -5.72
CA ILE A 292 -13.14 -45.72 -6.79
C ILE A 292 -12.15 -45.91 -7.96
N ARG A 293 -11.33 -44.91 -8.26
CA ARG A 293 -10.39 -44.92 -9.38
C ARG A 293 -9.07 -45.63 -9.09
N ALA A 294 -8.71 -45.84 -7.82
CA ALA A 294 -7.39 -46.35 -7.41
C ALA A 294 -6.99 -47.65 -8.14
N ARG A 295 -7.89 -48.63 -8.27
CA ARG A 295 -7.57 -49.91 -8.95
C ARG A 295 -7.29 -49.73 -10.45
N SER A 296 -8.00 -48.80 -11.11
CA SER A 296 -7.76 -48.50 -12.52
C SER A 296 -6.38 -47.86 -12.74
N LEU A 297 -5.87 -47.12 -11.75
CA LEU A 297 -4.59 -46.41 -11.85
C LEU A 297 -3.40 -47.38 -11.78
N THR A 298 -3.48 -48.44 -10.96
CA THR A 298 -2.42 -49.47 -10.83
C THR A 298 -1.97 -50.11 -12.15
N ARG A 299 -2.83 -50.07 -13.18
CA ARG A 299 -2.59 -50.67 -14.49
C ARG A 299 -2.01 -49.69 -15.52
N VAL A 300 -1.83 -48.42 -15.17
CA VAL A 300 -1.31 -47.40 -16.08
C VAL A 300 0.22 -47.51 -16.14
N PRO A 301 0.82 -47.69 -17.33
CA PRO A 301 2.27 -47.72 -17.46
C PRO A 301 2.85 -46.31 -17.27
N VAL A 302 3.91 -46.20 -16.47
CA VAL A 302 4.67 -44.96 -16.24
C VAL A 302 5.95 -44.98 -17.07
N ASP A 303 6.17 -43.96 -17.89
CA ASP A 303 7.43 -43.82 -18.62
C ASP A 303 8.58 -43.43 -17.67
N LYS A 304 9.76 -44.03 -17.85
CA LYS A 304 10.94 -43.75 -17.02
C LYS A 304 11.40 -42.30 -17.15
N LYS A 305 11.24 -41.70 -18.34
CA LYS A 305 11.59 -40.30 -18.58
C LYS A 305 10.75 -39.34 -17.74
N MET A 306 9.44 -39.60 -17.66
CA MET A 306 8.51 -38.83 -16.82
C MET A 306 8.86 -38.93 -15.35
N ARG A 307 9.20 -40.14 -14.86
CA ARG A 307 9.61 -40.35 -13.47
C ARG A 307 10.86 -39.55 -13.10
N SER A 308 11.91 -39.63 -13.93
CA SER A 308 13.14 -38.86 -13.69
C SER A 308 12.91 -37.35 -13.77
N GLU A 309 12.02 -36.89 -14.67
CA GLU A 309 11.64 -35.47 -14.75
C GLU A 309 10.97 -34.98 -13.46
N ILE A 310 10.03 -35.75 -12.92
CA ILE A 310 9.32 -35.41 -11.67
C ILE A 310 10.30 -35.40 -10.49
N GLU A 311 11.16 -36.42 -10.35
CA GLU A 311 12.13 -36.52 -9.25
C GLU A 311 13.15 -35.35 -9.26
N GLU A 312 13.61 -34.94 -10.45
CA GLU A 312 14.50 -33.77 -10.58
C GLU A 312 13.80 -32.46 -10.23
N ASN A 313 12.56 -32.24 -10.71
CA ASN A 313 11.77 -31.06 -10.39
C ASN A 313 11.45 -31.00 -8.88
N GLN A 314 11.11 -32.14 -8.25
CA GLN A 314 10.89 -32.21 -6.80
C GLN A 314 12.12 -31.77 -6.00
N LYS A 315 13.32 -32.22 -6.40
CA LYS A 315 14.56 -31.80 -5.73
C LYS A 315 14.78 -30.28 -5.86
N HIS A 316 14.54 -29.73 -7.05
CA HIS A 316 14.69 -28.30 -7.29
C HIS A 316 13.70 -27.46 -6.47
N PHE A 317 12.43 -27.88 -6.42
CA PHE A 317 11.42 -27.21 -5.62
C PHE A 317 11.70 -27.29 -4.12
N TYR A 318 12.25 -28.39 -3.64
CA TYR A 318 12.70 -28.48 -2.24
C TYR A 318 13.83 -27.48 -1.93
N GLU A 319 14.81 -27.34 -2.82
CA GLU A 319 15.95 -26.43 -2.62
C GLU A 319 15.58 -24.95 -2.75
N THR A 320 14.63 -24.61 -3.64
CA THR A 320 14.30 -23.22 -4.00
C THR A 320 13.05 -22.70 -3.30
N LEU A 321 12.00 -23.51 -3.25
CA LEU A 321 10.67 -23.14 -2.72
C LEU A 321 10.35 -23.83 -1.39
N GLY A 322 11.13 -24.81 -0.97
CA GLY A 322 10.89 -25.58 0.25
C GLY A 322 9.74 -26.59 0.15
N ILE A 323 9.24 -26.87 -1.05
CA ILE A 323 8.08 -27.74 -1.29
C ILE A 323 8.49 -29.20 -1.09
N GLN A 324 7.80 -29.91 -0.20
CA GLN A 324 8.00 -31.35 0.03
C GLN A 324 7.16 -32.21 -0.93
N PRO A 325 7.58 -33.45 -1.23
CA PRO A 325 6.76 -34.37 -1.99
C PRO A 325 5.38 -34.59 -1.33
N GLY A 326 4.31 -34.33 -2.08
CA GLY A 326 2.93 -34.44 -1.60
C GLY A 326 2.32 -33.12 -1.10
N GLU A 327 3.10 -32.05 -0.97
CA GLU A 327 2.57 -30.71 -0.75
C GLU A 327 2.08 -30.11 -2.07
N ALA A 328 1.06 -29.26 -1.99
CA ALA A 328 0.49 -28.59 -3.15
C ALA A 328 0.56 -27.08 -2.98
N HIS A 329 1.03 -26.40 -4.02
CA HIS A 329 1.19 -24.95 -4.04
C HIS A 329 0.51 -24.38 -5.28
N LEU A 330 -0.30 -23.35 -5.08
CA LEU A 330 -0.92 -22.59 -6.16
C LEU A 330 -0.28 -21.20 -6.19
N TYR A 331 0.19 -20.78 -7.35
CA TYR A 331 0.74 -19.46 -7.56
C TYR A 331 -0.10 -18.68 -8.57
N LEU A 332 -0.41 -17.42 -8.26
CA LEU A 332 -1.09 -16.48 -9.13
C LEU A 332 -0.18 -15.28 -9.39
N ASN A 333 0.34 -15.14 -10.61
CA ASN A 333 1.37 -14.16 -10.98
C ASN A 333 2.57 -14.17 -10.01
N GLY A 334 2.94 -15.35 -9.50
CA GLY A 334 3.98 -15.56 -8.48
C GLY A 334 3.55 -15.37 -7.02
N LEU A 335 2.31 -14.95 -6.74
CA LEU A 335 1.76 -14.89 -5.37
C LEU A 335 1.31 -16.28 -4.93
N HIS A 336 1.82 -16.75 -3.80
CA HIS A 336 1.40 -18.03 -3.24
C HIS A 336 -0.03 -17.94 -2.65
N ILE A 337 -0.92 -18.80 -3.12
CA ILE A 337 -2.30 -18.92 -2.65
C ILE A 337 -2.40 -20.20 -1.83
N ASP A 338 -2.43 -20.04 -0.51
CA ASP A 338 -2.65 -21.14 0.42
C ASP A 338 -4.15 -21.55 0.42
N LEU A 339 -4.45 -22.76 -0.03
CA LEU A 339 -5.81 -23.30 -0.17
C LEU A 339 -6.48 -23.73 1.15
N ASP A 340 -5.76 -23.65 2.28
CA ASP A 340 -6.34 -23.88 3.60
C ASP A 340 -6.83 -22.59 4.25
N PHE A 341 -6.22 -21.45 3.92
CA PHE A 341 -6.66 -20.13 4.42
C PHE A 341 -7.44 -19.32 3.39
N HIS A 342 -7.15 -19.45 2.10
CA HIS A 342 -7.81 -18.68 1.04
C HIS A 342 -9.05 -19.41 0.51
N ASP A 343 -10.19 -18.76 0.65
CA ASP A 343 -11.45 -19.21 0.09
C ASP A 343 -11.69 -18.61 -1.31
N PRO A 344 -12.71 -19.07 -2.06
CA PRO A 344 -13.01 -18.53 -3.39
C PRO A 344 -13.31 -17.02 -3.41
N PHE A 345 -13.74 -16.45 -2.28
CA PHE A 345 -14.00 -15.02 -2.14
C PHE A 345 -12.70 -14.23 -2.02
N SER A 346 -11.76 -14.70 -1.22
CA SER A 346 -10.41 -14.16 -1.08
C SER A 346 -9.64 -14.25 -2.40
N ILE A 347 -9.77 -15.38 -3.12
CA ILE A 347 -9.17 -15.53 -4.45
C ILE A 347 -9.78 -14.54 -5.44
N LEU A 348 -11.10 -14.29 -5.40
CA LEU A 348 -11.73 -13.25 -6.22
C LEU A 348 -11.15 -11.87 -5.90
N GLU A 349 -10.94 -11.52 -4.63
CA GLU A 349 -10.33 -10.25 -4.24
C GLU A 349 -8.90 -10.12 -4.80
N THR A 350 -8.06 -11.16 -4.66
CA THR A 350 -6.71 -11.19 -5.23
C THR A 350 -6.73 -11.05 -6.74
N LEU A 351 -7.59 -11.80 -7.45
CA LEU A 351 -7.75 -11.70 -8.91
C LEU A 351 -8.17 -10.29 -9.33
N LYS A 352 -9.04 -9.63 -8.56
CA LYS A 352 -9.44 -8.25 -8.86
C LYS A 352 -8.30 -7.25 -8.72
N VAL A 353 -7.52 -7.35 -7.65
CA VAL A 353 -6.36 -6.49 -7.41
C VAL A 353 -5.31 -6.70 -8.50
N GLU A 354 -4.95 -7.95 -8.79
CA GLU A 354 -4.01 -8.31 -9.84
C GLU A 354 -4.53 -7.88 -11.22
N GLY A 355 -5.79 -8.13 -11.53
CA GLY A 355 -6.41 -7.75 -12.79
C GLY A 355 -6.41 -6.24 -13.03
N LYS A 356 -6.60 -5.43 -11.97
CA LYS A 356 -6.49 -3.97 -12.05
C LYS A 356 -5.06 -3.53 -12.40
N ALA A 357 -4.06 -4.15 -11.78
CA ALA A 357 -2.65 -3.87 -12.05
C ALA A 357 -2.28 -4.23 -13.50
N MET A 358 -2.61 -5.45 -13.92
CA MET A 358 -2.33 -5.96 -15.27
C MET A 358 -3.00 -5.12 -16.36
N HIS A 359 -4.28 -4.83 -16.18
CA HIS A 359 -5.02 -3.99 -17.12
C HIS A 359 -4.44 -2.58 -17.19
N GLY A 360 -4.11 -1.96 -16.05
CA GLY A 360 -3.50 -0.63 -16.02
C GLY A 360 -2.13 -0.58 -16.71
N LEU A 361 -1.28 -1.59 -16.53
CA LEU A 361 0.01 -1.66 -17.23
C LEU A 361 -0.17 -1.85 -18.74
N HIS A 362 -1.13 -2.68 -19.15
CA HIS A 362 -1.46 -2.88 -20.56
C HIS A 362 -1.99 -1.59 -21.21
N GLU A 363 -2.84 -0.80 -20.52
CA GLU A 363 -3.32 0.52 -20.99
C GLU A 363 -2.19 1.56 -21.16
N LEU A 364 -1.09 1.40 -20.42
CA LEU A 364 0.11 2.23 -20.57
C LEU A 364 1.02 1.77 -21.73
N GLY A 365 0.60 0.75 -22.49
CA GLY A 365 1.33 0.24 -23.65
C GLY A 365 2.45 -0.74 -23.30
N ILE A 366 2.47 -1.28 -22.09
CA ILE A 366 3.46 -2.29 -21.67
C ILE A 366 3.08 -3.65 -22.26
N LYS A 367 4.04 -4.28 -22.94
CA LYS A 367 3.89 -5.63 -23.50
C LYS A 367 4.04 -6.70 -22.42
N GLU A 368 3.43 -7.85 -22.66
CA GLU A 368 3.32 -8.98 -21.71
C GLU A 368 4.68 -9.49 -21.18
N GLU A 369 5.70 -9.60 -22.04
CA GLU A 369 7.04 -10.08 -21.62
C GLU A 369 7.66 -9.27 -20.47
N ILE A 370 7.34 -7.98 -20.38
CA ILE A 370 7.88 -7.07 -19.36
C ILE A 370 6.86 -6.82 -18.24
N LEU A 371 5.58 -7.14 -18.48
CA LEU A 371 4.51 -7.02 -17.49
C LEU A 371 4.81 -7.88 -16.26
N GLY A 372 5.27 -9.13 -16.47
CA GLY A 372 5.71 -10.00 -15.38
C GLY A 372 6.81 -9.37 -14.51
N LYS A 373 7.77 -8.67 -15.11
CA LYS A 373 8.85 -7.98 -14.37
C LYS A 373 8.31 -6.83 -13.51
N PHE A 374 7.35 -6.05 -14.00
CA PHE A 374 6.76 -4.96 -13.20
C PHE A 374 5.92 -5.46 -12.05
N MET A 375 5.12 -6.51 -12.27
CA MET A 375 4.31 -7.13 -11.22
C MET A 375 5.19 -7.68 -10.09
N ARG A 376 6.39 -8.16 -10.41
CA ARG A 376 7.41 -8.63 -9.45
C ARG A 376 8.07 -7.53 -8.62
N LEU A 377 7.86 -6.25 -8.91
CA LEU A 377 8.51 -5.18 -8.18
C LEU A 377 7.91 -4.98 -6.78
N HIS A 378 8.78 -5.00 -5.76
CA HIS A 378 8.41 -4.53 -4.43
C HIS A 378 8.40 -2.99 -4.39
N ILE A 379 7.20 -2.42 -4.45
CA ILE A 379 6.93 -0.97 -4.58
C ILE A 379 6.44 -0.36 -3.27
N HIS A 380 6.11 -1.17 -2.27
CA HIS A 380 5.83 -0.71 -0.90
C HIS A 380 7.10 -0.78 -0.04
N PRO A 381 7.26 0.14 0.93
CA PRO A 381 8.39 0.08 1.85
C PRO A 381 8.33 -1.21 2.68
N THR A 382 9.50 -1.79 2.92
CA THR A 382 9.67 -3.00 3.73
C THR A 382 9.38 -2.70 5.20
N ASP A 383 9.89 -1.57 5.70
CA ASP A 383 9.75 -1.10 7.07
C ASP A 383 9.00 0.23 7.13
N ASP A 384 8.01 0.32 8.02
CA ASP A 384 7.28 1.57 8.29
C ASP A 384 8.01 2.47 9.31
N SER A 385 9.11 1.97 9.91
CA SER A 385 9.93 2.71 10.87
C SER A 385 11.06 3.48 10.17
N TYR A 386 10.86 4.79 10.04
CA TYR A 386 11.90 5.72 9.57
C TYR A 386 12.77 6.19 10.75
N ALA A 387 14.08 6.15 10.56
CA ALA A 387 15.06 6.62 11.55
C ALA A 387 15.58 8.01 11.15
N LEU A 388 15.85 8.88 12.11
CA LEU A 388 16.55 10.13 11.90
C LEU A 388 18.07 9.91 11.93
N ASP A 389 18.82 10.57 11.06
CA ASP A 389 20.29 10.59 11.15
C ASP A 389 20.74 11.29 12.45
N ILE A 390 21.37 10.53 13.35
CA ILE A 390 21.87 11.00 14.65
C ILE A 390 23.34 11.48 14.60
N ARG A 391 23.98 11.53 13.42
CA ARG A 391 25.36 12.04 13.25
C ARG A 391 25.35 13.57 13.16
N HIS A 392 24.97 14.24 14.25
CA HIS A 392 24.95 15.70 14.33
C HIS A 392 25.72 16.22 15.54
N SER A 393 26.49 17.30 15.36
CA SER A 393 27.31 17.92 16.43
C SER A 393 26.50 18.55 17.56
N SER A 394 25.17 18.70 17.38
CA SER A 394 24.27 19.25 18.41
C SER A 394 23.82 18.21 19.44
N ILE A 395 24.13 16.92 19.21
CA ILE A 395 23.84 15.86 20.18
C ILE A 395 25.03 15.75 21.11
N ILE A 396 24.80 16.01 22.39
CA ILE A 396 25.79 15.86 23.45
C ILE A 396 25.66 14.45 24.00
N TRP A 397 26.70 13.64 23.85
CA TRP A 397 26.75 12.28 24.39
C TRP A 397 27.26 12.31 25.82
N VAL A 398 26.56 11.63 26.73
CA VAL A 398 26.94 11.50 28.14
C VAL A 398 28.00 10.42 28.33
N ASN A 399 27.82 9.29 27.66
CA ASN A 399 28.72 8.14 27.71
C ASN A 399 29.19 7.72 26.31
N ASN A 400 30.31 6.99 26.29
CA ASN A 400 30.84 6.33 25.10
C ASN A 400 31.29 4.91 25.45
N ILE A 401 30.48 3.93 25.07
CA ILE A 401 30.67 2.51 25.42
C ILE A 401 32.01 1.98 24.92
N GLU A 402 32.53 2.52 23.81
CA GLU A 402 33.81 2.09 23.25
C GLU A 402 35.03 2.64 24.00
N GLN A 403 34.92 3.84 24.60
CA GLN A 403 36.07 4.57 25.14
C GLN A 403 36.10 4.59 26.69
N ASP A 404 34.95 4.64 27.34
CA ASP A 404 34.89 4.86 28.79
C ASP A 404 35.46 3.67 29.58
N HIS A 405 36.07 3.97 30.73
CA HIS A 405 36.72 2.97 31.58
C HIS A 405 35.75 1.94 32.18
N SER A 406 34.51 2.33 32.47
CA SER A 406 33.48 1.44 33.05
C SER A 406 33.21 0.20 32.20
N TYR A 407 33.27 0.34 30.87
CA TYR A 407 32.98 -0.75 29.93
C TYR A 407 34.23 -1.55 29.49
N SER A 408 35.39 -1.30 30.10
CA SER A 408 36.66 -1.91 29.70
C SER A 408 36.71 -3.43 29.82
N THR A 409 35.88 -4.01 30.71
CA THR A 409 35.76 -5.46 30.94
C THR A 409 35.00 -6.19 29.83
N TRP A 410 34.25 -5.45 29.00
CA TRP A 410 33.38 -6.02 27.99
C TRP A 410 34.13 -6.40 26.71
N PRO A 411 33.71 -7.46 26.00
CA PRO A 411 34.33 -7.86 24.74
C PRO A 411 34.03 -6.83 23.64
N ALA A 412 35.02 -6.55 22.78
CA ALA A 412 34.89 -5.58 21.69
C ALA A 412 34.57 -6.21 20.32
N SER A 413 34.52 -7.54 20.19
CA SER A 413 34.24 -8.19 18.90
C SER A 413 32.75 -8.44 18.69
N TYR A 414 32.24 -8.13 17.50
CA TYR A 414 30.85 -8.39 17.11
C TYR A 414 30.53 -9.88 17.03
N GLN A 415 31.54 -10.76 16.93
CA GLN A 415 31.34 -12.22 16.94
C GLN A 415 30.73 -12.75 18.25
N VAL A 416 30.65 -11.92 19.29
CA VAL A 416 29.96 -12.27 20.54
C VAL A 416 28.44 -12.22 20.38
N LEU A 417 27.91 -11.35 19.50
CA LEU A 417 26.47 -11.17 19.28
C LEU A 417 25.73 -12.46 18.87
N PRO A 418 26.19 -13.24 17.86
CA PRO A 418 25.50 -14.45 17.43
C PRO A 418 25.69 -15.65 18.38
N LYS A 419 26.51 -15.55 19.44
CA LYS A 419 26.65 -16.63 20.42
C LYS A 419 25.37 -16.72 21.25
N SER A 420 24.89 -17.95 21.49
CA SER A 420 23.67 -18.19 22.26
C SER A 420 23.77 -17.58 23.67
N ALA A 421 23.06 -16.48 23.90
CA ALA A 421 22.64 -16.05 25.23
C ALA A 421 21.25 -16.60 25.54
N PHE A 422 20.93 -16.73 26.83
CA PHE A 422 19.57 -17.05 27.24
C PHE A 422 18.60 -15.96 26.76
N PRO A 423 17.43 -16.31 26.18
CA PRO A 423 16.44 -15.33 25.76
C PRO A 423 16.08 -14.37 26.90
N GLY A 424 16.09 -13.06 26.62
CA GLY A 424 15.77 -12.01 27.59
C GLY A 424 16.97 -11.40 28.32
N VAL A 425 18.18 -11.94 28.17
CA VAL A 425 19.41 -11.33 28.71
C VAL A 425 20.05 -10.41 27.68
N ILE A 426 20.23 -9.14 28.03
CA ILE A 426 20.95 -8.16 27.20
C ILE A 426 22.45 -8.50 27.22
N GLN A 427 23.03 -8.73 26.05
CA GLN A 427 24.46 -9.03 25.94
C GLN A 427 25.30 -7.76 26.12
N GLN A 428 26.27 -7.84 27.03
CA GLN A 428 27.26 -6.80 27.27
C GLN A 428 28.34 -6.84 26.17
N ILE A 429 28.44 -5.77 25.40
CA ILE A 429 29.41 -5.62 24.31
C ILE A 429 29.95 -4.20 24.29
N ARG A 430 31.27 -4.06 24.14
CA ARG A 430 31.97 -2.78 24.14
C ARG A 430 31.85 -2.07 22.78
N ARG A 431 30.62 -1.83 22.31
CA ARG A 431 30.30 -1.24 21.00
C ARG A 431 29.06 -0.34 21.08
N ASN A 432 29.08 0.77 20.34
CA ASN A 432 27.99 1.76 20.31
C ASN A 432 26.80 1.29 19.42
N LEU A 433 26.19 0.15 19.76
CA LEU A 433 25.08 -0.46 19.00
C LEU A 433 23.73 0.20 19.27
N TYR A 434 23.47 0.57 20.52
CA TYR A 434 22.19 1.10 20.98
C TYR A 434 22.38 2.55 21.42
N ASN A 435 21.67 3.47 20.79
CA ASN A 435 21.83 4.91 20.97
C ASN A 435 20.46 5.53 21.31
N LEU A 436 20.33 6.17 22.46
CA LEU A 436 19.17 6.93 22.90
C LEU A 436 19.48 8.43 22.80
N VAL A 437 18.68 9.18 22.05
CA VAL A 437 18.80 10.64 21.95
C VAL A 437 17.54 11.30 22.48
N LEU A 438 17.66 12.13 23.52
CA LEU A 438 16.56 12.83 24.16
C LEU A 438 16.55 14.31 23.76
N PHE A 439 15.42 14.77 23.20
CA PHE A 439 15.16 16.17 22.91
C PHE A 439 14.34 16.76 24.05
N VAL A 440 14.96 17.67 24.80
CA VAL A 440 14.41 18.20 26.05
C VAL A 440 14.48 19.72 26.09
N ASP A 441 13.41 20.32 26.61
CA ASP A 441 13.40 21.70 27.06
C ASP A 441 13.65 21.71 28.58
N PRO A 442 14.76 22.28 29.08
CA PRO A 442 15.09 22.31 30.50
C PRO A 442 14.01 22.92 31.40
N VAL A 443 13.13 23.75 30.84
CA VAL A 443 12.12 24.50 31.58
C VAL A 443 10.75 23.77 31.57
N GLN A 444 10.65 22.64 30.87
CA GLN A 444 9.42 21.83 30.85
C GLN A 444 9.31 20.92 32.09
N GLU A 445 8.08 20.76 32.62
CA GLU A 445 7.80 19.97 33.84
C GLU A 445 8.25 18.50 33.73
N ASP A 446 8.05 17.88 32.57
CA ASP A 446 8.34 16.46 32.34
C ASP A 446 9.86 16.15 32.25
N THR A 447 10.70 17.16 32.03
CA THR A 447 12.15 16.98 31.79
C THR A 447 12.85 16.33 32.98
N GLY A 448 12.42 16.64 34.21
CA GLY A 448 13.00 16.06 35.43
C GLY A 448 12.89 14.54 35.48
N ASP A 449 11.79 13.96 34.98
CA ASP A 449 11.57 12.52 35.01
C ASP A 449 12.41 11.78 33.96
N TYR A 450 12.62 12.38 32.78
CA TYR A 450 13.55 11.84 31.77
C TYR A 450 15.01 11.91 32.23
N MET A 451 15.39 12.94 32.99
CA MET A 451 16.73 13.04 33.57
C MET A 451 16.97 11.95 34.61
N LYS A 452 16.00 11.65 35.48
CA LYS A 452 16.05 10.53 36.43
C LYS A 452 16.15 9.18 35.71
N LEU A 453 15.42 9.00 34.62
CA LEU A 453 15.49 7.77 33.82
C LEU A 453 16.87 7.60 33.17
N ALA A 454 17.45 8.68 32.63
CA ALA A 454 18.79 8.65 32.06
C ALA A 454 19.87 8.36 33.12
N GLU A 455 19.70 8.91 34.33
CA GLU A 455 20.54 8.60 35.48
C GLU A 455 20.52 7.10 35.83
N LEU A 456 19.32 6.50 35.89
CA LEU A 456 19.15 5.06 36.14
C LEU A 456 19.95 4.22 35.13
N PHE A 457 19.77 4.49 33.84
CA PHE A 457 20.47 3.76 32.78
C PHE A 457 21.99 3.96 32.79
N TYR A 458 22.47 5.14 33.17
CA TYR A 458 23.90 5.42 33.27
C TYR A 458 24.54 4.68 34.44
N HIS A 459 23.85 4.56 35.58
CA HIS A 459 24.37 3.85 36.75
C HIS A 459 24.27 2.32 36.67
N ASP A 460 23.29 1.78 35.95
CA ASP A 460 23.09 0.33 35.81
C ASP A 460 24.00 -0.33 34.76
N ASP A 461 24.97 0.40 34.17
CA ASP A 461 25.90 -0.06 33.14
C ASP A 461 25.19 -0.81 31.99
N ILE A 462 24.01 -0.34 31.58
CA ILE A 462 23.28 -0.90 30.44
C ILE A 462 24.05 -0.52 29.17
N PRO A 463 24.15 -1.39 28.13
CA PRO A 463 24.87 -1.10 26.89
C PRO A 463 24.15 -0.07 26.00
N LEU A 464 23.71 1.05 26.57
CA LEU A 464 22.95 2.11 25.92
C LEU A 464 23.78 3.41 25.94
N ARG A 465 24.01 3.97 24.76
CA ARG A 465 24.65 5.27 24.62
C ARG A 465 23.60 6.38 24.72
N ILE A 466 23.72 7.26 25.70
CA ILE A 466 22.72 8.30 26.01
C ILE A 466 23.23 9.65 25.51
N GLY A 467 22.39 10.35 24.76
CA GLY A 467 22.66 11.70 24.26
C GLY A 467 21.50 12.65 24.46
N PHE A 468 21.81 13.94 24.61
CA PHE A 468 20.84 15.01 24.83
C PHE A 468 20.95 16.10 23.76
N VAL A 469 19.80 16.66 23.41
CA VAL A 469 19.68 17.89 22.63
C VAL A 469 18.82 18.86 23.42
N PHE A 470 19.46 19.90 23.96
CA PHE A 470 18.76 20.96 24.68
C PHE A 470 18.14 21.94 23.70
N ILE A 471 16.84 22.20 23.86
CA ILE A 471 16.08 23.12 23.03
C ILE A 471 15.89 24.41 23.79
N LEU A 472 16.63 25.44 23.36
CA LEU A 472 16.74 26.72 24.05
C LEU A 472 16.26 27.86 23.16
N SER A 473 15.96 29.00 23.77
CA SER A 473 15.60 30.21 23.05
C SER A 473 16.73 30.71 22.14
N THR A 474 16.38 31.09 20.90
CA THR A 474 17.35 31.55 19.89
C THR A 474 17.62 33.05 19.92
N LYS A 475 17.01 33.80 20.86
CA LYS A 475 17.16 35.26 20.97
C LYS A 475 18.47 35.61 21.68
N GLU A 476 19.30 36.44 21.04
CA GLU A 476 20.62 36.80 21.58
C GLU A 476 20.55 37.68 22.84
N GLU A 477 19.49 38.47 22.98
CA GLU A 477 19.34 39.50 24.02
C GLU A 477 18.90 38.96 25.40
N ILE A 478 18.59 37.67 25.54
CA ILE A 478 18.11 37.09 26.81
C ILE A 478 19.31 36.67 27.67
N ASP A 479 19.34 37.17 28.91
CA ASP A 479 20.38 36.88 29.88
C ASP A 479 20.15 35.53 30.60
N GLY A 480 21.23 34.86 30.99
CA GLY A 480 21.17 33.61 31.77
C GLY A 480 20.63 33.82 33.19
N ASN A 481 20.52 35.07 33.65
CA ASN A 481 19.86 35.40 34.91
C ASN A 481 18.33 35.44 34.81
N GLU A 482 17.78 35.54 33.59
CA GLU A 482 16.32 35.61 33.35
C GLU A 482 15.75 34.25 32.91
N ASP A 483 16.54 33.45 32.17
CA ASP A 483 16.12 32.16 31.62
C ASP A 483 16.95 31.00 32.23
N ALA A 484 16.26 30.10 32.92
CA ALA A 484 16.87 28.95 33.59
C ALA A 484 17.47 27.92 32.61
N GLY A 485 16.93 27.79 31.40
CA GLY A 485 17.48 26.89 30.39
C GLY A 485 18.81 27.40 29.83
N ILE A 486 18.93 28.72 29.62
CA ILE A 486 20.19 29.35 29.22
C ILE A 486 21.22 29.26 30.34
N ALA A 487 20.80 29.45 31.60
CA ALA A 487 21.66 29.29 32.76
C ALA A 487 22.25 27.88 32.84
N LEU A 488 21.42 26.86 32.65
CA LEU A 488 21.83 25.45 32.65
C LEU A 488 22.81 25.16 31.52
N TRP A 489 22.55 25.63 30.30
CA TRP A 489 23.43 25.42 29.15
C TRP A 489 24.83 26.01 29.34
N ARG A 490 24.91 27.26 29.80
CA ARG A 490 26.20 27.93 30.04
C ARG A 490 26.97 27.26 31.17
N THR A 491 26.26 26.86 32.23
CA THR A 491 26.85 26.10 33.33
C THR A 491 27.36 24.74 32.85
N PHE A 492 26.61 24.05 32.00
CA PHE A 492 27.01 22.78 31.41
C PHE A 492 28.31 22.92 30.60
N ASN A 493 28.39 23.91 29.71
CA ASN A 493 29.57 24.15 28.89
C ASN A 493 30.80 24.50 29.76
N TYR A 494 30.62 25.33 30.79
CA TYR A 494 31.69 25.66 31.73
C TYR A 494 32.26 24.39 32.41
N ILE A 495 31.39 23.54 32.95
CA ILE A 495 31.81 22.31 33.64
C ILE A 495 32.42 21.30 32.65
N ALA A 496 31.89 21.22 31.44
CA ALA A 496 32.40 20.34 30.40
C ALA A 496 33.81 20.74 29.93
N GLU A 497 34.13 22.04 29.88
CA GLU A 497 35.47 22.53 29.52
C GLU A 497 36.49 22.37 30.66
N GLU A 498 36.08 22.60 31.90
CA GLU A 498 36.97 22.47 33.07
C GLU A 498 37.23 21.02 33.48
N SER A 499 36.25 20.14 33.28
CA SER A 499 36.30 18.75 33.72
C SER A 499 35.96 17.78 32.58
N ASP A 500 34.74 17.28 32.54
CA ASP A 500 34.27 16.36 31.51
C ASP A 500 32.73 16.37 31.45
N THR A 501 32.19 15.97 30.30
CA THR A 501 30.76 15.82 29.99
C THR A 501 30.00 14.95 30.99
N SER A 502 30.60 13.85 31.48
CA SER A 502 29.98 12.98 32.49
C SER A 502 29.79 13.69 33.85
N GLN A 503 30.75 14.54 34.25
CA GLN A 503 30.63 15.32 35.49
C GLN A 503 29.62 16.46 35.34
N ALA A 504 29.61 17.12 34.18
CA ALA A 504 28.61 18.12 33.84
C ALA A 504 27.19 17.53 33.88
N PHE A 505 27.00 16.30 33.40
CA PHE A 505 25.72 15.59 33.49
C PHE A 505 25.32 15.26 34.94
N THR A 506 26.26 14.80 35.76
CA THR A 506 26.01 14.55 37.20
C THR A 506 25.58 15.84 37.92
N SER A 507 26.20 16.96 37.57
CA SER A 507 25.86 18.29 38.12
C SER A 507 24.45 18.71 37.72
N ILE A 508 24.04 18.46 36.47
CA ILE A 508 22.66 18.70 35.99
C ILE A 508 21.66 17.84 36.77
N ILE A 509 21.95 16.56 37.01
CA ILE A 509 21.08 15.68 37.81
C ILE A 509 20.91 16.25 39.22
N ASN A 510 21.98 16.72 39.86
CA ASN A 510 21.91 17.36 41.17
C ASN A 510 21.01 18.61 41.14
N MET A 511 21.07 19.42 40.07
CA MET A 511 20.15 20.56 39.88
C MET A 511 18.69 20.12 39.81
N TYR A 512 18.38 19.01 39.12
CA TYR A 512 17.01 18.49 39.02
C TYR A 512 16.53 17.75 40.28
N ARG A 513 17.43 17.24 41.12
CA ARG A 513 17.08 16.65 42.44
C ARG A 513 16.60 17.70 43.44
N GLU A 514 17.13 18.92 43.38
CA GLU A 514 16.69 20.05 44.21
C GLU A 514 15.30 20.58 43.80
N VAL A 515 14.84 20.24 42.58
CA VAL A 515 13.51 20.60 42.09
C VAL A 515 12.46 19.66 42.70
N LYS A 516 11.50 20.23 43.43
CA LYS A 516 10.35 19.47 43.95
C LYS A 516 9.50 18.93 42.79
N ASN A 517 8.99 17.70 42.92
CA ASN A 517 8.16 17.04 41.91
C ASN A 517 7.03 17.96 41.40
N GLY A 518 6.95 18.16 40.08
CA GLY A 518 5.94 19.02 39.43
C GLY A 518 6.27 20.51 39.40
N HIS A 519 7.48 20.92 39.78
CA HIS A 519 7.97 22.30 39.62
C HIS A 519 9.00 22.40 38.50
N ILE A 520 9.10 23.60 37.93
CA ILE A 520 10.03 23.94 36.83
C ILE A 520 11.41 24.31 37.40
N LEU A 521 12.47 24.05 36.62
CA LEU A 521 13.82 24.50 36.93
C LEU A 521 13.89 26.04 37.02
N THR A 522 14.46 26.57 38.11
CA THR A 522 14.66 28.02 38.29
C THR A 522 16.14 28.38 38.27
N VAL A 523 16.45 29.62 37.92
CA VAL A 523 17.82 30.15 37.91
C VAL A 523 18.48 30.05 39.30
N ASN A 524 17.70 30.10 40.38
CA ASN A 524 18.23 29.97 41.73
C ASN A 524 18.78 28.56 41.98
N HIS A 525 18.10 27.51 41.52
CA HIS A 525 18.61 26.14 41.65
C HIS A 525 19.95 25.96 40.95
N VAL A 526 20.12 26.55 39.75
CA VAL A 526 21.39 26.51 39.01
C VAL A 526 22.49 27.26 39.77
N LYS A 527 22.17 28.45 40.32
CA LYS A 527 23.14 29.25 41.10
C LYS A 527 23.56 28.57 42.39
N ASP A 528 22.65 27.88 43.07
CA ASP A 528 22.92 27.21 44.33
C ASP A 528 23.86 26.02 44.12
N VAL A 529 23.63 25.21 43.09
CA VAL A 529 24.52 24.09 42.72
C VAL A 529 25.89 24.57 42.24
N LEU A 530 25.92 25.60 41.40
CA LEU A 530 27.18 26.18 40.92
C LEU A 530 28.04 26.70 42.11
N ARG A 531 27.42 27.34 43.10
CA ARG A 531 28.11 27.83 44.31
C ARG A 531 28.57 26.72 45.24
N SER A 532 27.84 25.60 45.30
CA SER A 532 28.21 24.48 46.15
C SER A 532 29.34 23.63 45.56
N GLU A 533 29.29 23.35 44.25
CA GLU A 533 30.25 22.47 43.59
C GLU A 533 31.50 23.22 43.09
N TYR A 534 31.36 24.50 42.70
CA TYR A 534 32.45 25.32 42.19
C TYR A 534 32.55 26.69 42.90
N PRO A 535 33.07 26.75 44.14
CA PRO A 535 33.13 27.97 44.93
C PRO A 535 34.03 29.08 44.33
N HIS A 536 34.92 28.71 43.40
CA HIS A 536 35.87 29.62 42.75
C HIS A 536 35.37 30.21 41.42
N ALA A 537 34.22 29.74 40.91
CA ALA A 537 33.66 30.19 39.66
C ALA A 537 32.93 31.54 39.81
N ASP A 538 33.22 32.49 38.90
CA ASP A 538 32.48 33.75 38.86
C ASP A 538 31.12 33.54 38.17
N VAL A 539 30.08 33.41 38.99
CA VAL A 539 28.70 33.21 38.54
C VAL A 539 28.23 34.30 37.56
N GLN A 540 28.75 35.53 37.69
CA GLN A 540 28.34 36.64 36.84
C GLN A 540 29.01 36.62 35.47
N SER A 541 30.24 36.11 35.37
CA SER A 541 30.94 35.94 34.08
C SER A 541 30.35 34.78 33.28
N ILE A 542 29.93 33.70 33.94
CA ILE A 542 29.34 32.51 33.31
C ILE A 542 27.91 32.79 32.82
N LEU A 543 27.08 33.46 33.63
CA LEU A 543 25.66 33.67 33.31
C LEU A 543 25.37 34.93 32.52
N GLY A 544 26.32 35.87 32.39
CA GLY A 544 26.09 37.17 31.74
C GLY A 544 25.88 37.12 30.22
N VAL A 545 25.33 38.20 29.66
CA VAL A 545 24.94 38.33 28.24
C VAL A 545 26.08 38.06 27.24
N HIS A 546 27.34 38.38 27.61
CA HIS A 546 28.54 38.18 26.77
C HIS A 546 29.40 36.99 27.21
N SER A 547 28.80 35.99 27.86
CA SER A 547 29.51 34.78 28.30
C SER A 547 30.13 34.05 27.10
N GLU A 548 31.39 33.62 27.26
CA GLU A 548 32.11 32.80 26.27
C GLU A 548 31.46 31.41 26.11
N TYR A 549 30.69 30.96 27.12
CA TYR A 549 30.04 29.64 27.17
C TYR A 549 28.67 29.57 26.48
N ASP A 550 28.30 30.58 25.68
CA ASP A 550 27.04 30.61 24.92
C ASP A 550 27.14 29.92 23.54
N GLU A 551 28.30 29.33 23.22
CA GLU A 551 28.49 28.60 21.96
C GLU A 551 27.50 27.44 21.83
N GLY A 552 27.02 27.18 20.61
CA GLY A 552 26.12 26.07 20.32
C GLY A 552 24.65 26.27 20.75
N ARG A 553 24.28 27.33 21.48
CA ARG A 553 22.89 27.60 21.94
C ARG A 553 21.86 27.53 20.82
N LYS A 554 22.16 28.12 19.66
CA LYS A 554 21.26 28.12 18.49
C LYS A 554 21.27 26.79 17.73
N ALA A 555 22.32 25.99 17.88
CA ALA A 555 22.51 24.78 17.09
C ALA A 555 21.46 23.72 17.45
N GLY A 556 21.19 23.49 18.74
CA GLY A 556 20.17 22.55 19.20
C GLY A 556 18.76 22.88 18.69
N ALA A 557 18.31 24.14 18.86
CA ALA A 557 17.00 24.58 18.38
C ALA A 557 16.87 24.57 16.85
N THR A 558 17.96 24.88 16.12
CA THR A 558 17.97 24.83 14.65
C THR A 558 17.95 23.38 14.16
N PHE A 559 18.70 22.50 14.82
CA PHE A 559 18.68 21.07 14.56
C PHE A 559 17.27 20.51 14.79
N TYR A 560 16.65 20.79 15.94
CA TYR A 560 15.28 20.36 16.23
C TYR A 560 14.28 20.80 15.15
N LYS A 561 14.30 22.09 14.77
CA LYS A 561 13.44 22.59 13.67
C LYS A 561 13.70 21.89 12.34
N LYS A 562 14.94 21.50 12.06
CA LYS A 562 15.32 20.73 10.86
C LYS A 562 14.79 19.31 10.89
N THR A 563 14.86 18.64 12.04
CA THR A 563 14.40 17.25 12.21
C THR A 563 12.90 17.09 11.98
N GLY A 564 12.08 18.12 12.24
CA GLY A 564 10.63 18.05 12.07
C GLY A 564 9.93 17.17 13.12
N LEU A 565 10.64 16.80 14.18
CA LEU A 565 10.07 16.13 15.34
C LEU A 565 8.93 16.99 15.92
N GLY A 566 7.87 16.35 16.38
CA GLY A 566 6.59 16.98 16.72
C GLY A 566 6.64 17.91 17.95
N PRO A 567 5.62 17.91 18.83
CA PRO A 567 5.76 18.62 20.10
C PRO A 567 6.73 17.90 21.03
N LEU A 568 7.41 18.65 21.89
CA LEU A 568 8.27 18.12 22.96
C LEU A 568 7.42 17.58 24.13
N PRO A 569 7.93 16.61 24.90
CA PRO A 569 9.25 15.97 24.82
C PRO A 569 9.31 14.88 23.74
N GLN A 570 10.51 14.59 23.21
CA GLN A 570 10.69 13.55 22.19
C GLN A 570 12.01 12.78 22.39
N ALA A 571 11.95 11.45 22.32
CA ALA A 571 13.12 10.58 22.32
C ALA A 571 13.30 9.89 20.97
N LEU A 572 14.53 9.47 20.66
CA LEU A 572 14.89 8.61 19.53
C LEU A 572 15.71 7.41 20.03
N PHE A 573 15.39 6.21 19.55
CA PHE A 573 16.21 5.01 19.76
C PHE A 573 16.78 4.55 18.42
N ASN A 574 18.11 4.55 18.28
CA ASN A 574 18.82 4.31 17.03
C ASN A 574 18.24 5.13 15.87
N GLY A 575 17.89 6.39 16.16
CA GLY A 575 17.26 7.32 15.22
C GLY A 575 15.74 7.18 15.09
N VAL A 576 15.10 6.08 15.50
CA VAL A 576 13.65 5.90 15.39
C VAL A 576 12.92 6.64 16.52
N PRO A 577 11.97 7.55 16.22
CA PRO A 577 11.24 8.27 17.25
C PRO A 577 10.30 7.38 18.06
N PHE A 578 10.05 7.76 19.31
CA PHE A 578 9.01 7.16 20.15
C PHE A 578 7.65 7.81 19.88
N ASN A 579 6.59 7.00 19.94
CA ASN A 579 5.23 7.51 19.86
C ASN A 579 4.83 8.23 21.15
N ARG A 580 3.82 9.12 21.10
CA ARG A 580 3.36 9.85 22.30
C ARG A 580 2.93 8.93 23.45
N GLU A 581 2.36 7.77 23.12
CA GLU A 581 1.94 6.76 24.12
C GLU A 581 3.13 6.04 24.76
N GLU A 582 4.26 5.95 24.06
CA GLU A 582 5.50 5.32 24.52
C GLU A 582 6.38 6.29 25.33
N MET A 583 6.13 7.61 25.20
CA MET A 583 6.88 8.66 25.90
C MET A 583 6.49 8.83 27.38
N ASP A 584 5.51 8.08 27.87
CA ASP A 584 5.15 8.02 29.30
C ASP A 584 6.33 7.46 30.12
N ALA A 585 6.83 8.23 31.09
CA ALA A 585 8.05 7.91 31.84
C ALA A 585 8.02 6.53 32.51
N ALA A 586 6.86 6.09 33.00
CA ALA A 586 6.70 4.77 33.64
C ALA A 586 6.78 3.61 32.64
N LYS A 587 6.45 3.85 31.37
CA LYS A 587 6.51 2.83 30.30
C LYS A 587 7.82 2.88 29.55
N LEU A 588 8.39 4.06 29.38
CA LEU A 588 9.56 4.32 28.55
C LEU A 588 10.74 3.40 28.92
N GLU A 589 10.94 3.13 30.21
CA GLU A 589 11.94 2.17 30.68
C GLU A 589 11.77 0.79 30.03
N THR A 590 10.57 0.21 30.13
CA THR A 590 10.24 -1.10 29.55
C THR A 590 10.31 -1.09 28.03
N VAL A 591 9.90 -0.01 27.36
CA VAL A 591 9.95 0.12 25.90
C VAL A 591 11.39 0.17 25.40
N ILE A 592 12.29 0.88 26.09
CA ILE A 592 13.71 0.95 25.72
C ILE A 592 14.35 -0.44 25.82
N LEU A 593 14.11 -1.18 26.90
CA LEU A 593 14.63 -2.53 27.07
C LEU A 593 14.11 -3.48 25.97
N GLN A 594 12.82 -3.40 25.64
CA GLN A 594 12.24 -4.17 24.55
C GLN A 594 12.87 -3.82 23.19
N ARG A 595 13.06 -2.53 22.89
CA ARG A 595 13.71 -2.08 21.65
C ARG A 595 15.16 -2.54 21.54
N ILE A 596 15.89 -2.67 22.65
CA ILE A 596 17.24 -3.25 22.68
C ILE A 596 17.20 -4.73 22.26
N ILE A 597 16.26 -5.50 22.81
CA ILE A 597 16.09 -6.92 22.47
C ILE A 597 15.74 -7.08 20.99
N ASP A 598 14.79 -6.31 20.48
CA ASP A 598 14.37 -6.36 19.08
C ASP A 598 15.51 -5.96 18.12
N ALA A 599 16.26 -4.91 18.46
CA ALA A 599 17.42 -4.47 17.68
C ALA A 599 18.58 -5.47 17.71
N THR A 600 18.73 -6.25 18.79
CA THR A 600 19.75 -7.31 18.88
C THR A 600 19.59 -8.32 17.74
N GLY A 601 18.36 -8.72 17.42
CA GLY A 601 18.07 -9.65 16.31
C GLY A 601 18.46 -9.10 14.94
N PHE A 602 18.36 -7.78 14.74
CA PHE A 602 18.84 -7.13 13.51
C PHE A 602 20.37 -7.21 13.40
N PHE A 603 21.11 -6.84 14.45
CA PHE A 603 22.57 -6.89 14.44
C PHE A 603 23.12 -8.32 14.34
N GLN A 604 22.47 -9.29 15.00
CA GLN A 604 22.84 -10.71 14.89
C GLN A 604 22.77 -11.21 13.44
N ARG A 605 21.69 -10.88 12.72
CA ARG A 605 21.54 -11.21 11.29
C ARG A 605 22.60 -10.50 10.44
N ALA A 606 22.88 -9.23 10.70
CA ALA A 606 23.89 -8.46 9.97
C ALA A 606 25.30 -9.03 10.15
N VAL A 607 25.67 -9.46 11.36
CA VAL A 607 26.94 -10.14 11.64
C VAL A 607 26.99 -11.51 10.98
N PHE A 608 25.90 -12.29 11.04
CA PHE A 608 25.82 -13.61 10.41
C PHE A 608 25.98 -13.54 8.88
N MET A 609 25.40 -12.52 8.24
CA MET A 609 25.55 -12.26 6.81
C MET A 609 26.90 -11.63 6.43
N GLY A 610 27.75 -11.29 7.41
CA GLY A 610 29.05 -10.64 7.19
C GLY A 610 28.97 -9.17 6.79
N LEU A 611 27.81 -8.52 6.93
CA LEU A 611 27.61 -7.09 6.63
C LEU A 611 28.25 -6.19 7.71
N LEU A 612 28.30 -6.65 8.95
CA LEU A 612 28.92 -5.95 10.07
C LEU A 612 30.16 -6.72 10.56
N ASN A 613 31.31 -6.05 10.55
CA ASN A 613 32.59 -6.60 11.01
C ASN A 613 33.29 -5.62 11.98
N ASP A 614 34.34 -6.09 12.66
CA ASP A 614 35.03 -5.34 13.72
C ASP A 614 35.73 -4.04 13.24
N HIS A 615 35.85 -3.83 11.92
CA HIS A 615 36.41 -2.63 11.31
C HIS A 615 35.37 -1.56 10.97
N ILE A 616 34.08 -1.92 10.96
CA ILE A 616 32.98 -1.02 10.64
C ILE A 616 32.42 -0.41 11.92
N ASN A 617 32.22 0.91 11.90
CA ASN A 617 31.53 1.61 12.98
C ASN A 617 30.03 1.28 12.94
N ALA A 618 29.48 0.80 14.06
CA ALA A 618 28.07 0.43 14.16
C ALA A 618 27.11 1.59 13.89
N VAL A 619 27.47 2.82 14.29
CA VAL A 619 26.62 4.00 14.10
C VAL A 619 26.56 4.37 12.62
N ASP A 620 27.70 4.35 11.92
CA ASP A 620 27.72 4.61 10.47
C ASP A 620 26.95 3.54 9.71
N PHE A 621 27.14 2.26 10.07
CA PHE A 621 26.38 1.16 9.50
C PHE A 621 24.86 1.33 9.69
N LEU A 622 24.42 1.80 10.86
CA LEU A 622 23.00 2.03 11.14
C LEU A 622 22.45 3.25 10.41
N MET A 623 23.24 4.33 10.31
CA MET A 623 22.81 5.59 9.67
C MET A 623 22.89 5.55 8.14
N ASP A 624 23.65 4.62 7.55
CA ASP A 624 23.75 4.44 6.11
C ASP A 624 22.61 3.55 5.54
N GLN A 625 21.72 3.04 6.40
CA GLN A 625 20.54 2.28 5.97
C GLN A 625 19.55 3.16 5.18
N ASN A 626 18.79 2.51 4.29
CA ASN A 626 17.85 3.21 3.39
C ASN A 626 16.70 3.91 4.13
N ASN A 627 16.31 3.40 5.30
CA ASN A 627 15.23 3.95 6.14
C ASN A 627 15.63 5.20 6.94
N VAL A 628 16.91 5.59 6.90
CA VAL A 628 17.43 6.75 7.63
C VAL A 628 17.18 8.03 6.83
N VAL A 629 16.59 9.02 7.48
CA VAL A 629 16.16 10.29 6.88
C VAL A 629 16.71 11.47 7.68
N SER A 630 16.88 12.61 7.02
CA SER A 630 17.37 13.83 7.67
C SER A 630 16.26 14.65 8.35
N ARG A 631 15.00 14.33 8.06
CA ARG A 631 13.80 15.00 8.57
C ARG A 631 12.64 14.00 8.58
N ILE A 632 11.80 14.10 9.60
CA ILE A 632 10.58 13.30 9.76
C ILE A 632 9.40 14.23 9.59
N ASN A 633 8.57 13.97 8.59
CA ASN A 633 7.33 14.69 8.38
C ASN A 633 6.17 13.69 8.29
N PRO A 634 5.23 13.70 9.23
CA PRO A 634 4.13 12.73 9.24
C PRO A 634 3.23 12.85 8.02
N THR A 635 3.16 14.01 7.36
CA THR A 635 2.39 14.17 6.11
C THR A 635 3.01 13.37 4.96
N VAL A 636 4.34 13.28 4.90
CA VAL A 636 5.08 12.53 3.86
C VAL A 636 5.17 11.04 4.21
N LEU A 637 5.45 10.73 5.48
CA LEU A 637 5.66 9.36 5.96
C LEU A 637 4.37 8.67 6.39
N GLY A 638 3.24 9.38 6.38
CA GLY A 638 1.95 8.86 6.82
C GLY A 638 1.48 7.61 6.08
N ALA A 639 0.71 6.79 6.80
CA ALA A 639 0.14 5.54 6.30
C ALA A 639 -0.98 5.77 5.27
N GLU A 640 -1.74 6.88 5.38
CA GLU A 640 -2.74 7.23 4.39
C GLU A 640 -2.08 7.73 3.11
N ARG A 641 -2.22 6.96 2.03
CA ARG A 641 -1.66 7.28 0.73
C ARG A 641 -2.78 7.32 -0.31
N ARG A 642 -3.01 8.51 -0.86
CA ARG A 642 -3.97 8.71 -1.94
C ARG A 642 -3.21 8.85 -3.25
N TYR A 643 -3.52 7.99 -4.21
CA TYR A 643 -2.90 7.99 -5.54
C TYR A 643 -3.91 8.39 -6.62
N ILE A 644 -3.39 9.04 -7.66
CA ILE A 644 -4.14 9.34 -8.89
C ILE A 644 -3.88 8.24 -9.90
N HIS A 645 -4.94 7.73 -10.53
CA HIS A 645 -4.81 6.82 -11.65
C HIS A 645 -4.63 7.60 -12.95
N PHE A 646 -3.45 7.48 -13.56
CA PHE A 646 -3.19 8.03 -14.89
C PHE A 646 -3.48 6.99 -15.96
N ARG A 647 -4.37 7.31 -16.90
CA ARG A 647 -4.60 6.52 -18.12
C ARG A 647 -3.98 7.21 -19.32
N SER A 648 -3.90 6.48 -20.44
CA SER A 648 -3.61 7.05 -21.75
C SER A 648 -4.93 7.39 -22.43
N THR A 649 -5.15 8.66 -22.80
CA THR A 649 -6.36 9.05 -23.53
C THR A 649 -6.24 8.67 -25.00
N SER A 650 -7.30 8.11 -25.58
CA SER A 650 -7.40 7.86 -27.02
C SER A 650 -7.83 9.09 -27.83
N VAL A 651 -8.18 10.18 -27.15
CA VAL A 651 -8.71 11.41 -27.76
C VAL A 651 -7.64 12.52 -27.69
N PRO A 652 -7.15 13.05 -28.82
CA PRO A 652 -6.28 14.21 -28.83
C PRO A 652 -7.06 15.45 -28.36
N PHE A 653 -6.58 16.10 -27.30
CA PHE A 653 -7.27 17.20 -26.63
C PHE A 653 -6.37 18.42 -26.47
N ASP A 654 -6.95 19.62 -26.61
CA ASP A 654 -6.29 20.90 -26.35
C ASP A 654 -6.74 21.46 -24.98
N VAL A 655 -5.80 21.62 -24.04
CA VAL A 655 -6.05 22.07 -22.66
C VAL A 655 -6.67 23.47 -22.59
N GLU A 656 -6.52 24.26 -23.65
CA GLU A 656 -7.07 25.62 -23.71
C GLU A 656 -8.62 25.62 -23.86
N ASP A 657 -9.28 24.51 -24.23
CA ASP A 657 -10.75 24.40 -24.30
C ASP A 657 -11.40 23.91 -22.99
N PHE A 658 -11.72 24.85 -22.09
CA PHE A 658 -12.40 24.56 -20.83
C PHE A 658 -13.78 23.90 -21.00
N SER A 659 -14.51 24.23 -22.08
CA SER A 659 -15.89 23.79 -22.25
C SER A 659 -15.96 22.27 -22.43
N THR A 660 -15.10 21.72 -23.28
CA THR A 660 -15.00 20.28 -23.50
C THR A 660 -14.32 19.57 -22.33
N PHE A 661 -13.32 20.19 -21.68
CA PHE A 661 -12.67 19.62 -20.49
C PHE A 661 -13.67 19.36 -19.36
N SER A 662 -14.67 20.22 -19.20
CA SER A 662 -15.66 20.10 -18.12
C SER A 662 -16.49 18.81 -18.19
N PHE A 663 -16.71 18.26 -19.39
CA PHE A 663 -17.49 17.04 -19.61
C PHE A 663 -16.68 15.75 -19.49
N LEU A 664 -15.35 15.84 -19.45
CA LEU A 664 -14.48 14.67 -19.29
C LEU A 664 -14.67 14.03 -17.90
N ASP A 665 -14.44 12.74 -17.80
CA ASP A 665 -14.40 12.07 -16.50
C ASP A 665 -13.08 12.38 -15.76
N SER A 666 -12.99 12.00 -14.48
CA SER A 666 -11.80 12.30 -13.67
C SER A 666 -10.53 11.60 -14.18
N GLN A 667 -10.65 10.46 -14.86
CA GLN A 667 -9.51 9.70 -15.37
C GLN A 667 -8.95 10.34 -16.64
N ASP A 668 -9.83 10.73 -17.56
CA ASP A 668 -9.52 11.47 -18.77
C ASP A 668 -8.96 12.86 -18.44
N LYS A 669 -9.52 13.55 -17.44
CA LYS A 669 -8.99 14.82 -16.93
C LYS A 669 -7.54 14.66 -16.45
N SER A 670 -7.23 13.58 -15.74
CA SER A 670 -5.87 13.28 -15.26
C SER A 670 -4.90 13.03 -16.41
N ALA A 671 -5.34 12.29 -17.42
CA ALA A 671 -4.55 11.99 -18.61
C ALA A 671 -4.23 13.27 -19.41
N VAL A 672 -5.25 14.09 -19.69
CA VAL A 672 -5.12 15.37 -20.41
C VAL A 672 -4.14 16.32 -19.71
N ILE A 673 -4.25 16.48 -18.39
CA ILE A 673 -3.33 17.33 -17.63
C ILE A 673 -1.91 16.76 -17.64
N SER A 674 -1.76 15.44 -17.51
CA SER A 674 -0.45 14.79 -17.49
C SER A 674 0.31 14.92 -18.82
N ASP A 675 -0.39 14.77 -19.95
CA ASP A 675 0.21 14.78 -21.29
C ASP A 675 0.58 16.20 -21.76
N ASN A 676 -0.08 17.22 -21.22
CA ASN A 676 0.19 18.63 -21.54
C ASN A 676 1.02 19.36 -20.48
N MET A 677 1.41 18.69 -19.39
CA MET A 677 2.20 19.28 -18.32
C MET A 677 3.62 19.59 -18.81
N LYS A 678 4.09 20.82 -18.55
CA LYS A 678 5.49 21.20 -18.77
C LYS A 678 6.27 21.12 -17.47
N TYR A 679 7.46 20.54 -17.54
CA TYR A 679 8.29 20.25 -16.38
C TYR A 679 9.53 21.12 -16.32
N LEU A 680 9.83 21.61 -15.13
CA LEU A 680 11.08 22.29 -14.80
C LEU A 680 12.12 21.26 -14.33
N THR A 681 13.32 21.31 -14.91
CA THR A 681 14.44 20.41 -14.60
C THR A 681 15.69 21.21 -14.18
N LYS A 682 16.69 20.51 -13.61
CA LYS A 682 17.97 21.14 -13.21
C LYS A 682 18.81 21.58 -14.41
N LYS A 683 18.80 20.79 -15.48
CA LYS A 683 19.50 21.04 -16.74
C LYS A 683 18.53 20.85 -17.91
N ASP A 684 18.81 21.52 -19.03
CA ASP A 684 18.08 21.39 -20.30
C ASP A 684 18.40 20.08 -21.06
N GLU A 685 18.86 19.03 -20.37
CA GLU A 685 19.14 17.71 -20.96
C GLU A 685 17.87 16.84 -20.93
N ASP A 686 17.57 16.16 -22.05
CA ASP A 686 16.54 15.11 -22.15
C ASP A 686 17.02 13.85 -21.40
N ALA A 687 17.05 13.93 -20.07
CA ALA A 687 17.40 12.84 -19.17
C ALA A 687 16.16 12.13 -18.62
N LEU A 688 16.33 10.87 -18.22
CA LEU A 688 15.31 10.08 -17.55
C LEU A 688 15.25 10.42 -16.05
N TYR A 689 14.23 11.18 -15.66
CA TYR A 689 13.97 11.57 -14.27
C TYR A 689 13.06 10.53 -13.60
N ALA A 690 13.47 10.07 -12.41
CA ALA A 690 12.74 9.03 -11.68
C ALA A 690 11.55 9.62 -10.88
N VAL A 691 11.69 10.86 -10.41
CA VAL A 691 10.72 11.48 -9.50
C VAL A 691 10.08 12.69 -10.18
N THR A 692 8.76 12.71 -10.22
CA THR A 692 7.93 13.78 -10.76
C THR A 692 7.13 14.42 -9.64
N ILE A 693 7.38 15.70 -9.37
CA ILE A 693 6.69 16.46 -8.31
C ILE A 693 5.76 17.49 -8.94
N TRP A 694 4.47 17.50 -8.61
CA TRP A 694 3.57 18.61 -8.95
C TRP A 694 3.28 19.46 -7.72
N ILE A 695 3.40 20.77 -7.87
CA ILE A 695 3.08 21.74 -6.82
C ILE A 695 1.72 22.34 -7.12
N ILE A 696 0.80 22.24 -6.17
CA ILE A 696 -0.56 22.77 -6.28
C ILE A 696 -0.72 23.88 -5.24
N ALA A 697 -0.89 25.12 -5.68
CA ALA A 697 -1.09 26.26 -4.78
C ALA A 697 -1.72 27.48 -5.46
N ASP A 698 -2.11 28.44 -4.63
CA ASP A 698 -2.39 29.82 -5.06
C ASP A 698 -1.09 30.65 -5.00
N PHE A 699 -0.44 30.86 -6.15
CA PHE A 699 0.83 31.60 -6.24
C PHE A 699 0.68 33.12 -6.10
N ASP A 700 -0.56 33.64 -6.14
CA ASP A 700 -0.85 35.05 -5.84
C ASP A 700 -0.87 35.28 -4.31
N LYS A 701 -0.94 34.21 -3.49
CA LYS A 701 -0.81 34.24 -2.03
C LYS A 701 0.64 34.00 -1.54
N PRO A 702 1.01 34.54 -0.35
CA PRO A 702 2.37 34.37 0.19
C PRO A 702 2.73 32.91 0.48
N ALA A 703 1.80 32.12 1.01
CA ALA A 703 2.02 30.70 1.30
C ALA A 703 2.40 29.88 0.05
N GLY A 704 1.66 30.05 -1.06
CA GLY A 704 1.96 29.38 -2.32
C GLY A 704 3.31 29.78 -2.92
N ARG A 705 3.71 31.06 -2.79
CA ARG A 705 5.04 31.52 -3.20
C ARG A 705 6.17 30.92 -2.37
N ARG A 706 5.96 30.75 -1.06
CA ARG A 706 6.94 30.08 -0.18
C ARG A 706 7.11 28.62 -0.57
N LEU A 707 6.02 27.91 -0.84
CA LEU A 707 6.06 26.53 -1.33
C LEU A 707 6.83 26.41 -2.65
N LEU A 708 6.56 27.31 -3.60
CA LEU A 708 7.32 27.38 -4.87
C LEU A 708 8.81 27.66 -4.62
N SER A 709 9.14 28.61 -3.74
CA SER A 709 10.54 28.93 -3.40
C SER A 709 11.28 27.72 -2.81
N ASN A 710 10.62 26.98 -1.91
CA ASN A 710 11.18 25.78 -1.29
C ASN A 710 11.43 24.67 -2.33
N ALA A 711 10.50 24.44 -3.25
CA ALA A 711 10.69 23.49 -4.33
C ALA A 711 11.81 23.89 -5.31
N LEU A 712 11.95 25.19 -5.62
CA LEU A 712 13.03 25.69 -6.48
C LEU A 712 14.41 25.55 -5.82
N LYS A 713 14.49 25.68 -4.48
CA LYS A 713 15.72 25.41 -3.72
C LYS A 713 16.10 23.94 -3.83
N HIS A 714 15.14 23.04 -3.61
CA HIS A 714 15.33 21.60 -3.79
C HIS A 714 15.79 21.24 -5.22
N LEU A 715 15.19 21.83 -6.25
CA LEU A 715 15.56 21.55 -7.64
C LEU A 715 17.01 21.97 -7.98
N LYS A 716 17.67 22.79 -7.16
CA LYS A 716 19.11 23.07 -7.32
C LYS A 716 19.97 21.91 -6.82
N THR A 717 19.57 21.26 -5.74
CA THR A 717 20.30 20.14 -5.15
C THR A 717 20.04 18.84 -5.91
N SER A 718 18.78 18.53 -6.21
CA SER A 718 18.36 17.24 -6.80
C SER A 718 18.82 17.02 -8.24
N SER A 719 19.18 15.77 -8.59
CA SER A 719 19.46 15.32 -9.96
C SER A 719 18.40 14.41 -10.57
N HIS A 720 17.44 13.89 -9.77
CA HIS A 720 16.49 12.88 -10.22
C HIS A 720 15.05 13.39 -10.32
N THR A 721 14.82 14.65 -9.95
CA THR A 721 13.51 15.28 -9.85
C THR A 721 13.22 16.23 -11.01
N ARG A 722 11.97 16.19 -11.49
CA ARG A 722 11.36 17.21 -12.34
C ARG A 722 10.10 17.78 -11.68
N VAL A 723 9.82 19.07 -11.88
CA VAL A 723 8.74 19.79 -11.17
C VAL A 723 7.71 20.34 -12.14
N GLY A 724 6.43 19.99 -11.95
CA GLY A 724 5.27 20.57 -12.61
C GLY A 724 4.50 21.52 -11.68
N ILE A 725 3.71 22.43 -12.25
CA ILE A 725 2.96 23.43 -11.48
C ILE A 725 1.48 23.39 -11.88
N LEU A 726 0.60 23.28 -10.87
CA LEU A 726 -0.84 23.44 -11.00
C LEU A 726 -1.32 24.62 -10.14
N ILE A 727 -2.28 25.37 -10.66
CA ILE A 727 -2.73 26.61 -10.07
C ILE A 727 -4.12 26.40 -9.47
N ASN A 728 -4.24 26.57 -8.16
CA ASN A 728 -5.50 26.44 -7.43
C ASN A 728 -5.86 27.76 -6.73
N PRO A 729 -6.45 28.74 -7.44
CA PRO A 729 -6.71 30.05 -6.88
C PRO A 729 -7.81 30.03 -5.81
N SER A 730 -7.61 30.82 -4.75
CA SER A 730 -8.56 30.99 -3.64
C SER A 730 -9.74 31.91 -3.97
N SER A 731 -9.49 32.91 -4.83
CA SER A 731 -10.45 33.95 -5.21
C SER A 731 -11.07 33.66 -6.58
N LYS A 732 -12.21 34.28 -6.88
CA LYS A 732 -12.81 34.19 -8.22
C LYS A 732 -11.79 34.64 -9.27
N ILE A 733 -11.61 33.81 -10.30
CA ILE A 733 -10.63 34.02 -11.36
C ILE A 733 -10.99 35.32 -12.10
N LYS A 734 -10.12 36.32 -11.99
CA LYS A 734 -10.15 37.60 -12.70
C LYS A 734 -8.72 37.93 -13.11
N GLU A 735 -8.56 38.65 -14.21
CA GLU A 735 -7.23 39.02 -14.73
C GLU A 735 -6.37 39.75 -13.68
N ASP A 736 -6.98 40.63 -12.88
CA ASP A 736 -6.30 41.43 -11.85
C ASP A 736 -5.76 40.57 -10.69
N ASN A 737 -6.43 39.45 -10.39
CA ASN A 737 -6.12 38.61 -9.23
C ASN A 737 -5.22 37.42 -9.56
N THR A 738 -4.90 37.19 -10.84
CA THR A 738 -4.11 36.04 -11.32
C THR A 738 -2.87 36.49 -12.11
N THR A 739 -2.27 37.61 -11.71
CA THR A 739 -1.13 38.20 -12.43
C THR A 739 0.12 37.33 -12.32
N ILE A 740 0.41 36.80 -11.12
CA ILE A 740 1.56 35.93 -10.90
C ILE A 740 1.31 34.56 -11.53
N ALA A 741 0.12 34.00 -11.34
CA ALA A 741 -0.30 32.75 -11.96
C ALA A 741 -0.14 32.75 -13.50
N ARG A 742 -0.62 33.80 -14.18
CA ARG A 742 -0.46 33.96 -15.64
C ARG A 742 1.01 34.12 -16.04
N GLY A 743 1.78 34.85 -15.25
CA GLY A 743 3.22 35.04 -15.47
C GLY A 743 3.99 33.72 -15.43
N ILE A 744 3.63 32.84 -14.48
CA ILE A 744 4.20 31.50 -14.38
C ILE A 744 3.84 30.67 -15.62
N LEU A 745 2.56 30.58 -16.00
CA LEU A 745 2.13 29.80 -17.16
C LEU A 745 2.76 30.27 -18.46
N ALA A 746 2.77 31.59 -18.70
CA ALA A 746 3.43 32.17 -19.87
C ALA A 746 4.93 31.81 -19.90
N ALA A 747 5.60 31.82 -18.75
CA ALA A 747 7.03 31.48 -18.68
C ALA A 747 7.28 30.00 -19.02
N PHE A 748 6.43 29.06 -18.57
CA PHE A 748 6.52 27.65 -18.98
C PHE A 748 6.30 27.45 -20.48
N LEU A 749 5.54 28.33 -21.13
CA LEU A 749 5.25 28.21 -22.56
C LEU A 749 6.36 28.78 -23.45
N THR A 750 7.06 29.83 -23.02
CA THR A 750 7.98 30.58 -23.90
C THR A 750 9.47 30.43 -23.55
N GLN A 751 9.84 29.95 -22.35
CA GLN A 751 11.22 30.02 -21.85
C GLN A 751 11.89 28.64 -21.69
N ASN A 752 13.22 28.61 -21.79
CA ASN A 752 14.05 27.44 -21.46
C ASN A 752 14.18 27.25 -19.93
N ASN A 753 14.54 26.06 -19.43
CA ASN A 753 14.48 25.76 -17.99
C ASN A 753 15.42 26.63 -17.15
N SER A 754 16.59 26.97 -17.68
CA SER A 754 17.57 27.85 -17.02
C SER A 754 17.01 29.26 -16.74
N ASN A 755 16.43 29.88 -17.76
CA ASN A 755 15.78 31.20 -17.66
C ASN A 755 14.51 31.13 -16.82
N LEU A 756 13.69 30.08 -17.01
CA LEU A 756 12.46 29.83 -16.27
C LEU A 756 12.73 29.74 -14.76
N LYS A 757 13.72 28.95 -14.34
CA LYS A 757 14.08 28.79 -12.93
C LYS A 757 14.47 30.12 -12.28
N SER A 758 15.25 30.92 -12.99
CA SER A 758 15.70 32.23 -12.52
C SER A 758 14.53 33.21 -12.40
N PHE A 759 13.61 33.18 -13.38
CA PHE A 759 12.42 34.02 -13.39
C PHE A 759 11.42 33.64 -12.28
N LEU A 760 11.14 32.34 -12.12
CA LEU A 760 10.29 31.84 -11.02
C LEU A 760 10.87 32.18 -9.65
N SER A 761 12.20 32.13 -9.50
CA SER A 761 12.87 32.54 -8.26
C SER A 761 12.67 34.03 -7.95
N LYS A 762 12.58 34.89 -8.97
CA LYS A 762 12.26 36.33 -8.81
C LYS A 762 10.78 36.54 -8.50
N LEU A 763 9.87 35.81 -9.15
CA LEU A 763 8.42 35.89 -8.92
C LEU A 763 8.01 35.38 -7.53
N ALA A 764 8.75 34.41 -6.98
CA ALA A 764 8.48 33.89 -5.64
C ALA A 764 8.83 34.87 -4.51
N LYS A 765 9.60 35.95 -4.77
CA LYS A 765 9.96 36.95 -3.75
C LYS A 765 8.78 37.82 -3.36
N GLU A 766 8.66 38.13 -2.07
CA GLU A 766 7.57 38.97 -1.55
C GLU A 766 7.64 40.42 -2.07
N GLU A 767 8.84 40.97 -2.30
CA GLU A 767 9.05 42.31 -2.85
C GLU A 767 8.49 42.47 -4.27
N THR A 768 8.72 41.47 -5.12
CA THR A 768 8.19 41.42 -6.49
C THR A 768 6.66 41.39 -6.46
N ALA A 769 6.07 40.56 -5.61
CA ALA A 769 4.61 40.47 -5.48
C ALA A 769 3.98 41.79 -5.00
N LYS A 770 4.60 42.48 -4.02
CA LYS A 770 4.15 43.80 -3.56
C LYS A 770 4.23 44.85 -4.68
N SER A 771 5.27 44.79 -5.52
CA SER A 771 5.48 45.72 -6.63
C SER A 771 4.50 45.47 -7.79
N LEU A 772 4.17 44.22 -8.07
CA LEU A 772 3.14 43.83 -9.03
C LEU A 772 1.75 44.25 -8.55
N ALA A 773 1.45 44.06 -7.26
CA ALA A 773 0.22 44.54 -6.64
C ALA A 773 0.08 46.08 -6.67
N ALA A 774 1.21 46.81 -6.67
CA ALA A 774 1.26 48.26 -6.82
C ALA A 774 1.11 48.74 -8.29
N GLY A 775 0.88 47.84 -9.26
CA GLY A 775 0.60 48.18 -10.66
C GLY A 775 1.81 48.20 -11.59
N THR A 776 2.95 47.64 -11.17
CA THR A 776 4.14 47.54 -12.04
C THR A 776 3.94 46.47 -13.12
N LYS A 777 4.29 46.76 -14.39
CA LYS A 777 4.24 45.76 -15.47
C LYS A 777 5.22 44.62 -15.21
N ILE A 778 4.78 43.38 -15.49
CA ILE A 778 5.58 42.16 -15.31
C ILE A 778 6.86 42.15 -16.17
N THR A 779 6.85 42.86 -17.30
CA THR A 779 7.99 43.00 -18.22
C THR A 779 9.22 43.63 -17.57
N LYS A 780 9.06 44.44 -16.50
CA LYS A 780 10.21 45.00 -15.77
C LYS A 780 10.99 43.98 -14.95
N PHE A 781 10.43 42.79 -14.70
CA PHE A 781 11.06 41.74 -13.90
C PHE A 781 11.69 40.64 -14.76
N LEU A 782 11.67 40.79 -16.09
CA LEU A 782 12.33 39.88 -17.02
C LEU A 782 13.84 39.84 -16.79
N ILE A 783 14.46 38.74 -17.17
CA ILE A 783 15.88 38.46 -16.94
C ILE A 783 16.62 38.61 -18.27
N PRO A 784 17.86 39.14 -18.27
CA PRO A 784 18.69 39.17 -19.47
C PRO A 784 18.78 37.77 -20.10
N GLY A 785 18.36 37.63 -21.35
CA GLY A 785 18.33 36.36 -22.09
C GLY A 785 16.94 35.73 -22.28
N MET A 786 15.87 36.34 -21.74
CA MET A 786 14.49 35.99 -22.09
C MET A 786 14.08 36.67 -23.40
N ASP A 787 13.23 36.01 -24.17
CA ASP A 787 12.55 36.63 -25.31
C ASP A 787 11.35 37.45 -24.80
N ASP A 788 11.57 38.76 -24.67
CA ASP A 788 10.62 39.69 -24.09
C ASP A 788 9.34 39.82 -24.95
N ASP A 789 9.48 39.80 -26.27
CA ASP A 789 8.38 40.00 -27.22
C ASP A 789 7.44 38.79 -27.28
N THR A 790 7.99 37.57 -27.29
CA THR A 790 7.16 36.35 -27.28
C THR A 790 6.47 36.12 -25.94
N PHE A 791 7.16 36.43 -24.84
CA PHE A 791 6.58 36.35 -23.51
C PHE A 791 5.46 37.35 -23.32
N GLU A 792 5.64 38.62 -23.69
CA GLU A 792 4.61 39.65 -23.54
C GLU A 792 3.38 39.35 -24.42
N LYS A 793 3.60 38.88 -25.65
CA LYS A 793 2.51 38.42 -26.53
C LYS A 793 1.73 37.26 -25.89
N LYS A 794 2.41 36.20 -25.44
CA LYS A 794 1.73 35.04 -24.86
C LYS A 794 1.09 35.36 -23.51
N TYR A 795 1.68 36.21 -22.68
CA TYR A 795 1.09 36.66 -21.41
C TYR A 795 -0.22 37.44 -21.62
N ASN A 796 -0.27 38.30 -22.64
CA ASN A 796 -1.46 39.08 -22.97
C ASN A 796 -2.53 38.26 -23.70
N THR A 797 -2.15 37.21 -24.44
CA THR A 797 -3.10 36.31 -25.11
C THR A 797 -3.52 35.10 -24.27
N LEU A 798 -2.84 34.81 -23.17
CA LEU A 798 -3.18 33.68 -22.30
C LEU A 798 -4.55 33.91 -21.66
N GLY A 799 -5.55 33.17 -22.15
CA GLY A 799 -6.89 33.19 -21.59
C GLY A 799 -6.92 32.67 -20.15
N LEU A 800 -8.02 33.00 -19.45
CA LEU A 800 -8.27 32.49 -18.10
C LEU A 800 -8.66 30.99 -18.10
N ASP A 801 -8.90 30.40 -19.27
CA ASP A 801 -9.47 29.06 -19.41
C ASP A 801 -8.51 27.97 -18.93
N LEU A 802 -7.20 28.10 -19.18
CA LEU A 802 -6.20 27.18 -18.63
C LEU A 802 -6.17 27.17 -17.09
N ILE A 803 -6.36 28.33 -16.45
CA ILE A 803 -6.43 28.44 -14.98
C ILE A 803 -7.74 27.82 -14.47
N LYS A 804 -8.86 27.99 -15.17
CA LYS A 804 -10.13 27.32 -14.83
C LYS A 804 -10.01 25.80 -14.98
N THR A 805 -9.33 25.33 -16.01
CA THR A 805 -9.03 23.90 -16.23
C THR A 805 -8.21 23.33 -15.07
N HIS A 806 -7.15 24.02 -14.64
CA HIS A 806 -6.36 23.63 -13.46
C HIS A 806 -7.19 23.62 -12.17
N GLN A 807 -8.03 24.65 -11.95
CA GLN A 807 -8.89 24.73 -10.77
C GLN A 807 -9.91 23.58 -10.74
N MET A 808 -10.54 23.27 -11.87
CA MET A 808 -11.49 22.16 -11.99
C MET A 808 -10.82 20.81 -11.75
N PHE A 809 -9.61 20.60 -12.28
CA PHE A 809 -8.83 19.40 -11.98
C PHE A 809 -8.52 19.26 -10.47
N CYS A 810 -8.13 20.35 -9.81
CA CYS A 810 -7.87 20.34 -8.38
C CYS A 810 -9.13 20.01 -7.56
N GLN A 811 -10.28 20.51 -7.99
CA GLN A 811 -11.56 20.24 -7.34
C GLN A 811 -12.03 18.81 -7.59
N GLU A 812 -12.20 18.42 -8.85
CA GLU A 812 -12.87 17.17 -9.16
C GLU A 812 -11.96 15.96 -9.02
N VAL A 813 -10.68 16.05 -9.37
CA VAL A 813 -9.74 14.91 -9.29
C VAL A 813 -9.01 14.91 -7.94
N LEU A 814 -8.35 16.01 -7.59
CA LEU A 814 -7.58 16.08 -6.34
C LEU A 814 -8.47 16.24 -5.09
N LYS A 815 -9.76 16.57 -5.25
CA LYS A 815 -10.71 16.85 -4.16
C LYS A 815 -10.19 17.93 -3.19
N LEU A 816 -9.52 18.94 -3.75
CA LEU A 816 -9.03 20.12 -3.03
C LEU A 816 -10.02 21.27 -3.17
N LEU A 817 -10.24 21.98 -2.07
CA LEU A 817 -11.01 23.23 -2.08
C LEU A 817 -10.20 24.36 -2.75
N PRO A 818 -10.87 25.40 -3.29
CA PRO A 818 -10.19 26.57 -3.81
C PRO A 818 -9.20 27.18 -2.81
N GLY A 819 -7.94 27.35 -3.22
CA GLY A 819 -6.87 27.93 -2.40
C GLY A 819 -6.15 26.96 -1.47
N GLN A 820 -6.62 25.71 -1.32
CA GLN A 820 -5.86 24.69 -0.60
C GLN A 820 -4.60 24.30 -1.37
N MET A 821 -3.51 24.09 -0.63
CA MET A 821 -2.22 23.69 -1.19
C MET A 821 -2.04 22.18 -1.08
N ALA A 822 -1.35 21.60 -2.05
CA ALA A 822 -0.94 20.20 -2.00
C ALA A 822 0.36 20.01 -2.81
N VAL A 823 1.06 18.93 -2.52
CA VAL A 823 2.21 18.46 -3.30
C VAL A 823 1.90 17.06 -3.77
N MET A 824 2.18 16.75 -5.03
CA MET A 824 2.02 15.41 -5.57
C MET A 824 3.39 14.84 -5.96
N SER A 825 3.70 13.60 -5.60
CA SER A 825 4.92 12.89 -6.02
C SER A 825 4.55 11.57 -6.69
N ASN A 826 4.93 11.38 -7.96
CA ASN A 826 4.61 10.19 -8.76
C ASN A 826 3.15 9.71 -8.60
N GLY A 827 2.20 10.65 -8.62
CA GLY A 827 0.76 10.39 -8.44
C GLY A 827 0.26 10.31 -7.00
N ARG A 828 1.14 10.21 -5.98
CA ARG A 828 0.77 10.31 -4.56
C ARG A 828 0.45 11.76 -4.20
N VAL A 829 -0.75 12.04 -3.71
CA VAL A 829 -1.20 13.37 -3.29
C VAL A 829 -0.92 13.56 -1.79
N LEU A 830 -0.21 14.64 -1.45
CA LEU A 830 0.10 15.09 -0.09
C LEU A 830 -0.61 16.43 0.15
N GLY A 831 -1.71 16.39 0.89
CA GLY A 831 -2.46 17.57 1.25
C GLY A 831 -3.90 17.27 1.66
N PRO A 832 -4.65 18.27 2.10
CA PRO A 832 -4.30 19.70 2.10
C PRO A 832 -3.16 20.06 3.07
N LEU A 833 -2.26 20.95 2.64
CA LEU A 833 -1.10 21.41 3.42
C LEU A 833 -1.40 22.76 4.09
N ASP A 834 -0.99 22.92 5.35
CA ASP A 834 -1.03 24.21 6.04
C ASP A 834 0.17 25.11 5.67
N GLU A 835 0.06 26.41 5.94
CA GLU A 835 0.99 27.46 5.47
C GLU A 835 2.48 27.23 5.84
N ASN A 836 2.76 26.48 6.91
CA ASN A 836 4.11 26.27 7.45
C ASN A 836 4.49 24.78 7.61
N GLN A 837 3.84 23.86 6.91
CA GLN A 837 4.10 22.43 7.07
C GLN A 837 5.18 21.85 6.14
N PHE A 838 5.55 22.57 5.06
CA PHE A 838 6.37 21.99 3.99
C PHE A 838 7.57 22.88 3.59
N TYR A 839 8.77 22.40 3.91
CA TYR A 839 10.06 23.06 3.71
C TYR A 839 10.88 22.42 2.59
N ALA A 840 12.07 22.96 2.30
CA ALA A 840 12.95 22.43 1.24
C ALA A 840 13.46 21.03 1.58
N GLU A 841 13.68 20.76 2.86
CA GLU A 841 14.09 19.47 3.41
C GLU A 841 12.99 18.40 3.25
N ASP A 842 11.72 18.79 3.29
CA ASP A 842 10.59 17.88 3.06
C ASP A 842 10.52 17.41 1.61
N PHE A 843 10.91 18.25 0.64
CA PHE A 843 11.07 17.81 -0.75
C PHE A 843 12.20 16.78 -0.87
N ASN A 844 13.32 16.96 -0.15
CA ASN A 844 14.44 16.01 -0.19
C ASN A 844 14.01 14.66 0.41
N LEU A 845 13.26 14.69 1.51
CA LEU A 845 12.64 13.51 2.10
C LEU A 845 11.73 12.80 1.11
N LEU A 846 10.84 13.55 0.45
CA LEU A 846 9.90 13.03 -0.52
C LEU A 846 10.60 12.39 -1.73
N GLU A 847 11.65 13.04 -2.26
CA GLU A 847 12.49 12.48 -3.32
C GLU A 847 13.17 11.18 -2.85
N LYS A 848 13.84 11.18 -1.69
CA LYS A 848 14.54 9.99 -1.17
C LYS A 848 13.59 8.81 -0.97
N VAL A 849 12.44 9.03 -0.36
CA VAL A 849 11.44 7.98 -0.11
C VAL A 849 10.88 7.45 -1.43
N THR A 850 10.45 8.33 -2.33
CA THR A 850 9.89 7.91 -3.63
C THR A 850 10.94 7.16 -4.48
N TYR A 851 12.18 7.66 -4.49
CA TYR A 851 13.28 7.07 -5.26
C TYR A 851 13.66 5.67 -4.77
N SER A 852 13.93 5.54 -3.46
CA SER A 852 14.38 4.27 -2.85
C SER A 852 13.30 3.20 -2.82
N THR A 853 12.03 3.58 -2.69
CA THR A 853 10.94 2.60 -2.57
C THR A 853 10.61 1.96 -3.91
N SER A 854 10.36 2.78 -4.95
CA SER A 854 9.78 2.31 -6.21
C SER A 854 10.47 2.86 -7.45
N ALA A 855 10.78 4.16 -7.48
CA ALA A 855 11.14 4.81 -8.73
C ALA A 855 12.49 4.36 -9.31
N GLU A 856 13.46 3.97 -8.48
CA GLU A 856 14.74 3.41 -8.96
C GLU A 856 14.56 2.09 -9.71
N LYS A 857 13.76 1.18 -9.14
CA LYS A 857 13.48 -0.14 -9.72
C LYS A 857 12.69 -0.01 -11.02
N ILE A 858 11.66 0.84 -11.03
CA ILE A 858 10.85 1.13 -12.23
C ILE A 858 11.73 1.77 -13.32
N LYS A 859 12.58 2.73 -12.95
CA LYS A 859 13.51 3.38 -13.88
C LYS A 859 14.46 2.39 -14.54
N ALA A 860 14.96 1.39 -13.82
CA ALA A 860 15.82 0.36 -14.39
C ALA A 860 15.11 -0.42 -15.51
N ILE A 861 13.86 -0.86 -15.28
CA ILE A 861 13.07 -1.59 -16.28
C ILE A 861 12.69 -0.69 -17.47
N VAL A 862 12.28 0.56 -17.23
CA VAL A 862 11.96 1.50 -18.32
C VAL A 862 13.18 1.81 -19.20
N LYS A 863 14.38 1.79 -18.60
CA LYS A 863 15.63 1.92 -19.36
C LYS A 863 15.90 0.69 -20.24
N GLU A 864 15.61 -0.52 -19.75
CA GLU A 864 15.69 -1.76 -20.55
C GLU A 864 14.75 -1.73 -21.77
N MET A 865 13.59 -1.06 -21.64
CA MET A 865 12.65 -0.88 -22.76
C MET A 865 13.14 0.05 -23.88
N GLY A 866 14.25 0.76 -23.68
CA GLY A 866 14.77 1.74 -24.64
C GLY A 866 14.07 3.11 -24.61
N ASN A 867 13.15 3.34 -23.66
CA ASN A 867 12.46 4.63 -23.50
C ASN A 867 13.27 5.58 -22.59
N SER A 868 14.33 6.19 -23.14
CA SER A 868 15.23 7.09 -22.39
C SER A 868 14.86 8.58 -22.46
N SER A 869 13.72 8.93 -23.06
CA SER A 869 13.30 10.32 -23.29
C SER A 869 12.35 10.85 -22.20
N LYS A 870 11.85 12.10 -22.37
CA LYS A 870 10.80 12.71 -21.53
C LYS A 870 9.57 11.81 -21.35
N SER A 871 9.17 11.11 -22.41
CA SER A 871 8.06 10.13 -22.39
C SER A 871 8.34 8.97 -21.42
N GLY A 872 9.61 8.56 -21.26
CA GLY A 872 10.00 7.56 -20.26
C GLY A 872 9.79 8.05 -18.82
N SER A 873 10.01 9.34 -18.55
CA SER A 873 9.78 9.90 -17.21
C SER A 873 8.29 9.99 -16.87
N ASP A 874 7.44 10.30 -17.87
CA ASP A 874 5.97 10.23 -17.73
C ASP A 874 5.51 8.80 -17.49
N LEU A 875 6.06 7.84 -18.22
CA LEU A 875 5.76 6.42 -18.01
C LEU A 875 6.12 5.96 -16.60
N ILE A 876 7.29 6.35 -16.06
CA ILE A 876 7.68 6.05 -14.67
C ILE A 876 6.63 6.60 -13.69
N MET A 877 6.20 7.85 -13.84
CA MET A 877 5.16 8.46 -13.00
C MET A 877 3.85 7.67 -13.06
N LYS A 878 3.39 7.30 -14.27
CA LYS A 878 2.12 6.59 -14.48
C LYS A 878 2.17 5.17 -13.88
N ILE A 879 3.27 4.43 -14.07
CA ILE A 879 3.47 3.08 -13.52
C ILE A 879 3.56 3.13 -12.00
N ASP A 880 4.35 4.04 -11.44
CA ASP A 880 4.54 4.16 -10.00
C ASP A 880 3.23 4.50 -9.29
N ALA A 881 2.44 5.42 -9.85
CA ALA A 881 1.12 5.75 -9.33
C ALA A 881 0.15 4.55 -9.35
N LEU A 882 0.18 3.74 -10.42
CA LEU A 882 -0.66 2.56 -10.54
C LEU A 882 -0.27 1.49 -9.52
N LEU A 883 1.00 1.09 -9.49
CA LEU A 883 1.46 -0.01 -8.65
C LEU A 883 1.47 0.36 -7.17
N SER A 884 1.82 1.60 -6.82
CA SER A 884 1.77 2.08 -5.44
C SER A 884 0.35 2.26 -4.90
N SER A 885 -0.67 2.35 -5.76
CA SER A 885 -2.08 2.43 -5.35
C SER A 885 -2.68 1.10 -4.93
N LEU A 886 -2.00 -0.01 -5.23
CA LEU A 886 -2.44 -1.36 -4.87
C LEU A 886 -2.13 -1.64 -3.40
N PRO A 887 -2.88 -2.54 -2.74
CA PRO A 887 -2.54 -2.97 -1.40
C PRO A 887 -1.18 -3.69 -1.37
N LYS A 888 -0.51 -3.66 -0.22
CA LYS A 888 0.74 -4.40 0.01
C LYS A 888 0.47 -5.90 -0.14
N THR A 889 0.95 -6.49 -1.23
CA THR A 889 0.88 -7.93 -1.49
C THR A 889 2.09 -8.64 -0.88
N GLU A 890 1.91 -9.93 -0.60
CA GLU A 890 3.00 -10.81 -0.15
C GLU A 890 4.14 -10.90 -1.16
N MET A 891 5.28 -11.43 -0.72
CA MET A 891 6.43 -11.64 -1.60
C MET A 891 6.10 -12.65 -2.69
N ARG A 892 6.37 -12.28 -3.94
CA ARG A 892 6.21 -13.18 -5.08
C ARG A 892 7.39 -14.13 -5.15
N GLN A 893 7.11 -15.41 -5.37
CA GLN A 893 8.10 -16.45 -5.57
C GLN A 893 8.09 -16.89 -7.03
N ASP A 894 9.27 -17.15 -7.60
CA ASP A 894 9.38 -17.67 -8.97
C ASP A 894 9.36 -19.20 -8.90
N ALA A 895 8.34 -19.80 -9.51
CA ALA A 895 8.23 -21.23 -9.66
C ALA A 895 8.75 -21.64 -11.04
N GLU A 896 10.06 -21.47 -11.25
CA GLU A 896 10.70 -21.90 -12.50
C GLU A 896 10.75 -23.43 -12.57
N LEU A 897 10.30 -23.99 -13.69
CA LEU A 897 10.32 -25.42 -13.98
C LEU A 897 11.60 -25.76 -14.74
N LEU A 898 12.45 -26.63 -14.21
CA LEU A 898 13.69 -27.07 -14.90
C LEU A 898 13.39 -27.87 -16.18
N LYS A 899 12.36 -28.73 -16.13
CA LYS A 899 11.92 -29.58 -17.24
C LYS A 899 10.40 -29.62 -17.32
N GLU A 900 9.87 -29.42 -18.53
CA GLU A 900 8.42 -29.32 -18.79
C GLU A 900 7.85 -30.39 -19.74
N GLN A 901 8.69 -31.30 -20.26
CA GLN A 901 8.32 -32.10 -21.45
C GLN A 901 7.33 -33.24 -21.16
N HIS A 902 7.41 -33.86 -19.99
CA HIS A 902 6.67 -35.08 -19.67
C HIS A 902 5.79 -34.98 -18.43
N SER A 903 5.94 -33.92 -17.63
CA SER A 903 5.24 -33.76 -16.34
C SER A 903 4.34 -32.52 -16.23
N VAL A 904 4.34 -31.64 -17.23
CA VAL A 904 3.64 -30.33 -17.16
C VAL A 904 2.52 -30.24 -18.19
N VAL A 905 1.31 -29.89 -17.72
CA VAL A 905 0.17 -29.55 -18.58
C VAL A 905 0.15 -28.04 -18.82
N LYS A 906 0.53 -27.60 -20.02
CA LYS A 906 0.56 -26.17 -20.38
C LYS A 906 -0.67 -25.77 -21.19
N VAL A 907 -1.47 -24.85 -20.64
CA VAL A 907 -2.61 -24.23 -21.33
C VAL A 907 -2.18 -22.84 -21.81
N ASN A 908 -2.05 -22.66 -23.11
CA ASN A 908 -1.66 -21.36 -23.67
C ASN A 908 -2.87 -20.40 -23.72
N PRO A 909 -2.65 -19.09 -23.53
CA PRO A 909 -3.71 -18.09 -23.63
C PRO A 909 -4.33 -18.07 -25.03
N GLN A 910 -5.64 -17.86 -25.11
CA GLN A 910 -6.40 -17.89 -26.37
C GLN A 910 -6.35 -16.56 -27.15
N GLN A 911 -5.93 -15.45 -26.52
CA GLN A 911 -5.90 -14.11 -27.11
C GLN A 911 -4.70 -13.30 -26.59
N ASN A 912 -4.32 -12.26 -27.34
CA ASN A 912 -3.34 -11.24 -26.96
C ASN A 912 -3.89 -10.24 -25.91
N GLU A 913 -4.80 -10.71 -25.05
CA GLU A 913 -5.36 -9.95 -23.93
C GLU A 913 -4.60 -10.32 -22.65
N PRO A 914 -4.48 -9.40 -21.67
CA PRO A 914 -3.80 -9.69 -20.41
C PRO A 914 -4.43 -10.92 -19.72
N PHE A 915 -3.60 -11.94 -19.46
CA PHE A 915 -4.00 -13.20 -18.83
C PHE A 915 -3.26 -13.41 -17.51
N TYR A 916 -3.93 -14.04 -16.53
CA TYR A 916 -3.28 -14.42 -15.28
C TYR A 916 -2.32 -15.59 -15.51
N ASP A 917 -1.10 -15.46 -14.99
CA ASP A 917 -0.17 -16.58 -14.92
C ASP A 917 -0.51 -17.42 -13.69
N VAL A 918 -0.95 -18.66 -13.91
CA VAL A 918 -1.37 -19.58 -12.85
C VAL A 918 -0.50 -20.82 -12.90
N ILE A 919 0.30 -21.02 -11.86
CA ILE A 919 1.17 -22.20 -11.72
C ILE A 919 0.65 -23.03 -10.56
N ALA A 920 0.26 -24.27 -10.87
CA ALA A 920 -0.24 -25.23 -9.89
C ALA A 920 0.74 -26.40 -9.80
N ILE A 921 1.36 -26.56 -8.64
CA ILE A 921 2.22 -27.71 -8.32
C ILE A 921 1.39 -28.60 -7.39
N VAL A 922 1.02 -29.79 -7.85
CA VAL A 922 0.11 -30.65 -7.09
C VAL A 922 0.32 -32.13 -7.42
N ASP A 923 0.32 -32.97 -6.38
CA ASP A 923 0.15 -34.41 -6.55
C ASP A 923 -1.34 -34.72 -6.76
N PRO A 924 -1.74 -35.37 -7.88
CA PRO A 924 -3.15 -35.67 -8.19
C PRO A 924 -3.93 -36.42 -7.10
N LEU A 925 -3.24 -37.08 -6.17
CA LEU A 925 -3.85 -37.93 -5.15
C LEU A 925 -4.02 -37.24 -3.78
N THR A 926 -3.72 -35.95 -3.68
CA THR A 926 -3.83 -35.20 -2.42
C THR A 926 -5.20 -34.55 -2.24
N ARG A 927 -5.50 -34.10 -1.02
CA ARG A 927 -6.77 -33.39 -0.72
C ARG A 927 -6.80 -32.02 -1.37
N GLU A 928 -5.64 -31.41 -1.47
CA GLU A 928 -5.41 -30.11 -2.09
C GLU A 928 -5.72 -30.20 -3.59
N ALA A 929 -5.37 -31.31 -4.27
CA ALA A 929 -5.75 -31.57 -5.65
C ALA A 929 -7.27 -31.56 -5.85
N GLN A 930 -8.03 -32.10 -4.88
CA GLN A 930 -9.49 -32.09 -4.94
C GLN A 930 -10.05 -30.67 -4.94
N LYS A 931 -9.49 -29.78 -4.12
CA LYS A 931 -9.89 -28.35 -4.09
C LYS A 931 -9.40 -27.63 -5.35
N MET A 932 -8.11 -27.75 -5.67
CA MET A 932 -7.41 -27.01 -6.71
C MET A 932 -7.95 -27.31 -8.11
N ALA A 933 -8.26 -28.57 -8.41
CA ALA A 933 -8.81 -28.95 -9.72
C ALA A 933 -10.14 -28.25 -10.04
N HIS A 934 -10.96 -27.95 -9.02
CA HIS A 934 -12.20 -27.18 -9.24
C HIS A 934 -11.92 -25.72 -9.50
N LEU A 935 -11.01 -25.14 -8.73
CA LEU A 935 -10.64 -23.73 -8.85
C LEU A 935 -9.99 -23.43 -10.20
N LEU A 936 -9.14 -24.33 -10.70
CA LEU A 936 -8.47 -24.16 -12.00
C LEU A 936 -9.42 -24.29 -13.20
N ILE A 937 -10.54 -24.99 -13.06
CA ILE A 937 -11.53 -25.16 -14.14
C ILE A 937 -12.47 -23.95 -14.23
N VAL A 938 -12.77 -23.33 -13.10
CA VAL A 938 -13.66 -22.17 -12.98
C VAL A 938 -12.93 -20.91 -13.42
#